data_AF-A0AA86SHS5-F1
#
_entry.id   AF-A0AA86SHS5-F1
#
_cell.length_a   1.000
_cell.length_b   1.000
_cell.length_c   1.000
_cell.angle_alpha   90.00
_cell.angle_beta   90.00
_cell.angle_gamma   90.00
#
_symmetry.space_group_name_H-M   'P 1'
#
loop_
_entity.id
_entity.type
_entity.pdbx_description
1 polymer ?
#
loop_
_entity_poly.entity_id
_entity_poly.type
_entity_poly.pdbx_seq_one_letter_code
_entity_poly.pdbx_strand_id
1 'polypeptide(L)'
;MASVHANVTSLVCKNGNHASQSKFPSSTFLPGFDVVGRVSNAWKKELVPSSMALVPRATLTFDPPTTNSDKAKQKHTVDPASPDFLPLPSFEQCFPKSTKEHREVVHEETGHVLKVPFRRIHLSGDEGHFDTYDTSGPQNISPRIGLPKLRREWVDRRQKIGPPRFTQMYYAKQGIITEEMLYCAAREKLDPEFVRSEVARGRAIIPSNKKHLELEPMIVGRNFLVKVNANIGNSAVASSIEEEVYKVQWATMWGADTVMDLSTGRHIHETREWILRNSSVPVGTVPIYQALEKVNGIAENLTWEVFRDTLIEQAEQGVDYFTIHAGVLLRYIPLTAKRMTGIVSRGGSIHAKWCLAYHKENFAYEHWDDILDICNQYDVALSIGDGLRPGSIYDANDTAQFAELLTQGELTRRAWEKDVQVMNEGPGHIPMHKIPENMQKQLEWCNEAPFYTLGPLTTDIAPGYDHITSAIGAANIGALGTALLCYVTPKEHLGLPNRDDVKAGVIAYKIAAHAADLAKGHPHAQAWDDALSKARFEFRWMDQFALSLDPMTAMSFHDETLPSDGAKVAHFCSMCGPKFCSMKITEDVRKYAEKYGYGTAEEALQRGMDAMSAEFQAAKKTISGEQHGEAGGEIYLPEDYVNSKERSTTSSSHLCPGLVLLRSELQAHWHHDYINGVNNLEELGASFPTGISGWEWIFKYSGFQARMLPDQAETVPLNLIRVMPAQGACIFLFLVLLQEVLTTQFGLANTGKQQIQHVGHAIWSWLELCQNDYETTGNLFLICLLPQHLELDPRLLWQPPPLLFGPLALHKYEAFQQLRSLSAEVLLDHWEINIIGNAIYFSMTSSIVEFAIRKQLKLRHPLHG
;
A
#
# COMPACT_ATOMS: atom_id res chain seq x y z
N MET A 1 4.53 63.27 0.51
CA MET A 1 5.09 64.21 1.52
C MET A 1 3.96 64.72 2.42
N ALA A 2 4.29 65.39 3.52
CA ALA A 2 3.50 66.24 4.43
C ALA A 2 2.11 66.79 3.95
N SER A 3 1.12 67.08 4.82
CA SER A 3 1.01 66.93 6.29
C SER A 3 -0.44 66.94 6.79
N VAL A 4 -0.63 66.31 7.96
CA VAL A 4 -1.69 66.49 8.96
C VAL A 4 -1.92 67.96 9.36
N HIS A 5 -3.18 68.33 9.69
CA HIS A 5 -3.66 69.24 10.78
C HIS A 5 -5.14 69.66 10.54
N ALA A 6 -6.01 69.95 11.53
CA ALA A 6 -6.01 69.71 12.98
C ALA A 6 -7.44 69.78 13.58
N ASN A 7 -7.54 69.33 14.84
CA ASN A 7 -8.69 69.32 15.78
C ASN A 7 -9.61 70.56 15.82
N VAL A 8 -10.85 70.38 16.33
CA VAL A 8 -11.28 70.84 17.69
C VAL A 8 -12.67 70.27 18.05
N THR A 9 -12.92 70.05 19.35
CA THR A 9 -14.09 69.38 19.94
C THR A 9 -15.07 70.36 20.61
N SER A 10 -16.34 69.97 20.86
CA SER A 10 -16.93 69.91 22.22
C SER A 10 -18.46 69.66 22.26
N LEU A 11 -18.94 69.23 23.45
CA LEU A 11 -20.33 69.13 23.99
C LEU A 11 -21.44 68.53 23.08
N VAL A 12 -22.01 67.35 23.34
CA VAL A 12 -22.81 66.88 24.52
C VAL A 12 -24.22 67.47 24.61
N CYS A 13 -25.23 66.63 24.32
CA CYS A 13 -26.50 66.58 25.06
C CYS A 13 -27.16 65.18 24.93
N LYS A 14 -28.29 64.91 25.63
CA LYS A 14 -28.83 63.56 25.90
C LYS A 14 -30.30 63.35 25.44
N ASN A 15 -30.67 62.05 25.30
CA ASN A 15 -32.02 61.43 25.32
C ASN A 15 -32.97 61.69 24.12
N GLY A 16 -33.85 60.71 23.81
CA GLY A 16 -35.12 61.02 23.09
C GLY A 16 -35.80 59.98 22.17
N ASN A 17 -36.01 58.72 22.59
CA ASN A 17 -37.08 57.78 22.16
C ASN A 17 -37.82 57.86 20.78
N HIS A 18 -37.83 56.70 20.11
CA HIS A 18 -38.94 56.08 19.34
C HIS A 18 -39.38 56.57 17.94
N ALA A 19 -39.84 55.56 17.17
CA ALA A 19 -40.61 55.60 15.90
C ALA A 19 -39.84 56.07 14.64
N SER A 20 -40.13 55.61 13.42
CA SER A 20 -41.08 54.56 12.94
C SER A 20 -40.52 53.82 11.71
N GLN A 21 -41.22 52.76 11.25
CA GLN A 21 -40.86 52.04 10.03
C GLN A 21 -41.19 52.84 8.76
N SER A 22 -40.38 52.66 7.71
CA SER A 22 -40.83 52.84 6.32
C SER A 22 -40.35 51.66 5.46
N LYS A 23 -41.17 51.29 4.46
CA LYS A 23 -40.89 50.28 3.43
C LYS A 23 -40.96 50.96 2.06
N PHE A 24 -40.29 50.38 1.06
CA PHE A 24 -40.67 50.25 -0.36
C PHE A 24 -39.40 50.23 -1.24
N PRO A 25 -39.43 49.69 -2.48
CA PRO A 25 -40.32 48.65 -3.02
C PRO A 25 -39.55 47.43 -3.58
N SER A 26 -40.23 46.31 -3.79
CA SER A 26 -39.73 45.17 -4.58
C SER A 26 -40.40 45.13 -5.96
N SER A 27 -39.62 45.07 -7.03
CA SER A 27 -40.11 44.84 -8.39
C SER A 27 -40.12 43.35 -8.73
N THR A 28 -41.25 42.85 -9.22
CA THR A 28 -41.43 41.42 -9.52
C THR A 28 -41.51 41.20 -11.03
N PHE A 29 -40.71 40.27 -11.56
CA PHE A 29 -40.99 39.54 -12.79
C PHE A 29 -40.75 38.05 -12.53
N LEU A 30 -41.50 37.18 -13.21
CA LEU A 30 -41.66 35.74 -12.97
C LEU A 30 -41.59 34.97 -14.32
N PRO A 31 -41.60 33.61 -14.36
CA PRO A 31 -41.61 32.61 -13.26
C PRO A 31 -40.47 31.58 -13.34
N GLY A 32 -40.33 30.68 -12.33
CA GLY A 32 -39.26 29.66 -12.36
C GLY A 32 -39.23 28.53 -11.29
N PHE A 33 -40.36 28.15 -10.69
CA PHE A 33 -40.52 27.07 -9.69
C PHE A 33 -39.91 27.25 -8.29
N ASP A 34 -40.69 26.84 -7.27
CA ASP A 34 -40.37 26.95 -5.83
C ASP A 34 -39.77 25.67 -5.23
N VAL A 35 -38.81 25.84 -4.31
CA VAL A 35 -38.59 24.92 -3.17
C VAL A 35 -38.33 25.74 -1.91
N VAL A 36 -39.31 25.84 -1.02
CA VAL A 36 -39.16 26.51 0.30
C VAL A 36 -39.55 25.56 1.42
N GLY A 37 -38.55 24.88 1.99
CA GLY A 37 -38.73 24.15 3.26
C GLY A 37 -38.86 25.14 4.43
N ARG A 38 -40.00 25.12 5.13
CA ARG A 38 -40.16 25.89 6.38
C ARG A 38 -39.59 25.12 7.57
N VAL A 39 -38.59 25.71 8.23
CA VAL A 39 -38.16 25.32 9.57
C VAL A 39 -39.22 25.76 10.59
N SER A 40 -39.62 24.87 11.50
CA SER A 40 -40.44 25.23 12.67
C SER A 40 -40.06 24.40 13.88
N ASN A 41 -39.29 24.99 14.80
CA ASN A 41 -38.99 24.40 16.10
C ASN A 41 -40.23 24.48 17.01
N ALA A 42 -40.67 23.33 17.54
CA ALA A 42 -41.65 23.26 18.62
C ALA A 42 -41.23 22.16 19.62
N TRP A 43 -41.06 22.55 20.89
CA TRP A 43 -40.74 21.61 21.96
C TRP A 43 -42.00 20.89 22.45
N LYS A 44 -41.89 19.60 22.78
CA LYS A 44 -42.62 18.98 23.88
C LYS A 44 -41.83 17.79 24.45
N LYS A 45 -41.90 17.62 25.78
CA LYS A 45 -41.45 16.43 26.50
C LYS A 45 -42.65 15.54 26.77
N GLU A 46 -42.44 14.22 26.71
CA GLU A 46 -43.19 13.21 27.46
C GLU A 46 -42.25 12.02 27.75
N LEU A 47 -42.61 11.14 28.69
CA LEU A 47 -41.73 10.10 29.25
C LEU A 47 -42.45 8.73 29.32
N VAL A 48 -41.69 7.71 29.77
CA VAL A 48 -42.14 6.45 30.43
C VAL A 48 -42.47 5.28 29.47
N PRO A 49 -42.08 4.01 29.74
CA PRO A 49 -40.95 3.48 30.53
C PRO A 49 -40.04 2.50 29.72
N SER A 50 -39.13 1.81 30.41
CA SER A 50 -38.26 0.74 29.88
C SER A 50 -38.82 -0.68 30.07
N SER A 51 -38.42 -1.61 29.19
CA SER A 51 -38.20 -3.03 29.53
C SER A 51 -37.00 -3.57 28.74
N MET A 52 -36.33 -4.60 29.25
CA MET A 52 -35.15 -5.23 28.62
C MET A 52 -35.40 -6.72 28.36
N ALA A 53 -34.82 -7.23 27.28
CA ALA A 53 -34.62 -8.66 27.06
C ALA A 53 -33.25 -8.87 26.38
N LEU A 54 -32.40 -9.74 26.92
CA LEU A 54 -31.08 -10.04 26.37
C LEU A 54 -31.13 -11.27 25.46
N VAL A 55 -30.49 -11.18 24.30
CA VAL A 55 -30.05 -12.32 23.48
C VAL A 55 -28.64 -11.99 22.96
N PRO A 56 -27.64 -12.88 23.10
CA PRO A 56 -26.26 -12.56 22.75
C PRO A 56 -26.06 -12.48 21.23
N ARG A 57 -25.38 -11.42 20.77
CA ARG A 57 -24.79 -11.32 19.43
C ARG A 57 -23.28 -11.13 19.56
N ALA A 58 -22.52 -12.05 18.97
CA ALA A 58 -21.08 -11.86 18.79
C ALA A 58 -20.83 -10.57 18.00
N THR A 59 -20.10 -9.65 18.61
CA THR A 59 -19.79 -8.31 18.07
C THR A 59 -18.34 -8.04 18.40
N LEU A 60 -17.57 -7.50 17.45
CA LEU A 60 -16.18 -7.10 17.71
C LEU A 60 -16.17 -6.01 18.78
N THR A 61 -15.60 -6.33 19.95
CA THR A 61 -15.54 -5.43 21.11
C THR A 61 -14.44 -4.41 20.94
N PHE A 62 -14.75 -3.32 20.25
CA PHE A 62 -14.18 -2.03 20.62
C PHE A 62 -14.71 -1.68 22.02
N ASP A 63 -13.82 -1.46 22.98
CA ASP A 63 -14.23 -1.00 24.30
C ASP A 63 -14.99 0.33 24.19
N PRO A 64 -16.17 0.47 24.83
CA PRO A 64 -16.83 1.76 24.91
C PRO A 64 -15.96 2.72 25.73
N PRO A 65 -15.74 3.97 25.28
CA PRO A 65 -14.92 4.92 26.04
C PRO A 65 -15.52 5.12 27.43
N THR A 66 -14.69 4.96 28.47
CA THR A 66 -15.08 5.08 29.88
C THR A 66 -15.88 6.36 30.10
N THR A 67 -17.08 6.24 30.69
CA THR A 67 -18.07 7.33 30.77
C THR A 67 -17.72 8.39 31.82
N ASN A 68 -16.59 9.08 31.66
CA ASN A 68 -16.42 10.43 32.18
C ASN A 68 -17.33 11.35 31.35
N SER A 69 -18.43 11.80 31.96
CA SER A 69 -19.49 12.56 31.29
C SER A 69 -19.16 14.05 31.06
N ASP A 70 -17.90 14.45 31.27
CA ASP A 70 -17.36 15.71 30.74
C ASP A 70 -17.25 15.61 29.22
N LYS A 71 -18.25 16.15 28.53
CA LYS A 71 -18.18 16.36 27.09
C LYS A 71 -17.01 17.29 26.78
N ALA A 72 -15.92 16.72 26.29
CA ALA A 72 -14.79 17.44 25.75
C ALA A 72 -15.22 18.28 24.54
N LYS A 73 -15.74 19.49 24.81
CA LYS A 73 -15.77 20.57 23.84
C LYS A 73 -14.34 20.72 23.32
N GLN A 74 -14.15 20.74 22.00
CA GLN A 74 -12.84 21.01 21.41
C GLN A 74 -12.30 22.30 22.02
N LYS A 75 -11.18 22.19 22.75
CA LYS A 75 -10.47 23.34 23.28
C LYS A 75 -9.78 24.01 22.09
N HIS A 76 -10.39 25.05 21.54
CA HIS A 76 -9.62 26.01 20.74
C HIS A 76 -8.50 26.57 21.62
N THR A 77 -7.32 26.76 21.03
CA THR A 77 -6.16 27.36 21.72
C THR A 77 -6.57 28.71 22.32
N VAL A 78 -6.36 28.86 23.63
CA VAL A 78 -6.82 30.05 24.38
C VAL A 78 -5.86 31.23 24.20
N ASP A 79 -4.55 30.93 24.15
CA ASP A 79 -3.47 31.87 23.87
C ASP A 79 -2.51 31.22 22.86
N PRO A 80 -2.46 31.69 21.59
CA PRO A 80 -1.56 31.12 20.58
C PRO A 80 -0.09 31.40 20.88
N ALA A 81 0.24 32.32 21.80
CA ALA A 81 1.61 32.54 22.27
C ALA A 81 2.00 31.62 23.45
N SER A 82 1.07 30.83 24.02
CA SER A 82 1.33 29.95 25.16
C SER A 82 0.51 28.62 25.18
N PRO A 83 0.44 27.83 24.09
CA PRO A 83 -0.46 26.68 23.99
C PRO A 83 -0.22 25.59 25.05
N ASP A 84 -1.29 24.93 25.50
CA ASP A 84 -1.26 23.96 26.60
C ASP A 84 -0.93 22.52 26.14
N PHE A 85 0.31 22.34 25.67
CA PHE A 85 0.77 21.09 25.05
C PHE A 85 0.62 19.84 25.94
N LEU A 86 -0.01 18.80 25.39
CA LEU A 86 -0.18 17.50 26.04
C LEU A 86 1.11 16.65 25.95
N PRO A 87 1.42 15.82 26.96
CA PRO A 87 2.51 14.85 26.87
C PRO A 87 2.18 13.74 25.87
N LEU A 88 3.20 13.32 25.13
CA LEU A 88 3.18 12.14 24.25
C LEU A 88 3.48 10.85 25.05
N PRO A 89 3.07 9.68 24.55
CA PRO A 89 3.70 8.41 24.92
C PRO A 89 5.21 8.47 24.65
N SER A 90 6.03 7.86 25.50
CA SER A 90 7.49 7.90 25.32
C SER A 90 7.96 6.97 24.19
N PHE A 91 9.16 7.22 23.68
CA PHE A 91 9.78 6.39 22.64
C PHE A 91 9.86 4.92 23.04
N GLU A 92 10.12 4.63 24.33
CA GLU A 92 10.21 3.28 24.89
C GLU A 92 8.82 2.61 25.04
N GLN A 93 7.75 3.40 25.16
CA GLN A 93 6.37 2.91 25.14
C GLN A 93 5.89 2.60 23.72
N CYS A 94 6.34 3.34 22.71
CA CYS A 94 6.08 3.04 21.30
C CYS A 94 6.95 1.87 20.80
N PHE A 95 8.22 1.84 21.19
CA PHE A 95 9.24 0.92 20.69
C PHE A 95 9.96 0.21 21.85
N PRO A 96 9.30 -0.74 22.54
CA PRO A 96 9.96 -1.60 23.52
C PRO A 96 11.19 -2.28 22.93
N LYS A 97 12.20 -2.52 23.78
CA LYS A 97 13.53 -3.02 23.42
C LYS A 97 14.32 -2.18 22.39
N SER A 98 13.91 -0.94 22.12
CA SER A 98 14.67 -0.04 21.23
C SER A 98 15.39 1.07 21.98
N THR A 99 16.53 1.52 21.45
CA THR A 99 17.22 2.77 21.84
C THR A 99 17.39 3.69 20.63
N LYS A 100 17.42 5.01 20.88
CA LYS A 100 17.75 6.02 19.86
C LYS A 100 19.26 6.26 19.88
N GLU A 101 19.93 5.81 18.83
CA GLU A 101 21.39 5.87 18.67
C GLU A 101 21.77 6.95 17.64
N HIS A 102 23.05 7.33 17.61
CA HIS A 102 23.57 8.27 16.62
C HIS A 102 24.90 7.76 16.06
N ARG A 103 25.07 7.85 14.74
CA ARG A 103 26.36 7.66 14.08
C ARG A 103 27.04 9.01 13.95
N GLU A 104 28.24 9.13 14.50
CA GLU A 104 29.06 10.34 14.32
C GLU A 104 29.84 10.23 13.01
N VAL A 105 29.74 11.26 12.17
CA VAL A 105 30.53 11.41 10.94
C VAL A 105 31.11 12.82 10.89
N VAL A 106 32.33 12.98 10.37
CA VAL A 106 33.01 14.27 10.30
C VAL A 106 32.93 14.82 8.89
N HIS A 107 32.45 16.05 8.74
CA HIS A 107 32.44 16.75 7.46
C HIS A 107 33.81 17.39 7.20
N GLU A 108 34.62 16.77 6.32
CA GLU A 108 36.06 17.06 6.20
C GLU A 108 36.38 18.53 5.88
N GLU A 109 35.59 19.20 5.04
CA GLU A 109 35.81 20.61 4.66
C GLU A 109 35.61 21.62 5.82
N THR A 110 34.97 21.18 6.92
CA THR A 110 34.56 22.05 8.03
C THR A 110 34.98 21.57 9.41
N GLY A 111 35.29 20.28 9.56
CA GLY A 111 35.49 19.64 10.86
C GLY A 111 34.20 19.49 11.67
N HIS A 112 33.02 19.81 11.10
CA HIS A 112 31.75 19.67 11.80
C HIS A 112 31.46 18.17 12.06
N VAL A 113 31.23 17.81 13.33
CA VAL A 113 30.82 16.46 13.73
C VAL A 113 29.30 16.37 13.65
N LEU A 114 28.81 15.59 12.68
CA LEU A 114 27.39 15.39 12.43
C LEU A 114 26.92 14.16 13.20
N LYS A 115 25.78 14.26 13.90
CA LYS A 115 25.16 13.14 14.63
C LYS A 115 23.92 12.67 13.89
N VAL A 116 24.03 11.53 13.21
CA VAL A 116 23.01 11.00 12.30
C VAL A 116 22.22 9.89 13.02
N PRO A 117 20.92 10.08 13.29
CA PRO A 117 20.16 9.19 14.16
C PRO A 117 19.77 7.88 13.46
N PHE A 118 19.65 6.84 14.26
CA PHE A 118 19.03 5.56 13.88
C PHE A 118 18.42 4.90 15.13
N ARG A 119 17.48 3.97 14.94
CA ARG A 119 16.91 3.18 16.03
C ARG A 119 17.59 1.81 16.09
N ARG A 120 18.17 1.49 17.24
CA ARG A 120 18.73 0.17 17.53
C ARG A 120 17.72 -0.67 18.29
N ILE A 121 17.35 -1.82 17.72
CA ILE A 121 16.41 -2.78 18.30
C ILE A 121 17.25 -3.91 18.90
N HIS A 122 17.21 -4.09 20.22
CA HIS A 122 18.05 -5.04 20.94
C HIS A 122 17.41 -6.44 20.94
N LEU A 123 18.11 -7.43 20.39
CA LEU A 123 17.58 -8.77 20.14
C LEU A 123 18.06 -9.77 21.21
N SER A 124 17.38 -10.90 21.32
CA SER A 124 17.78 -12.04 22.15
C SER A 124 18.43 -13.15 21.32
N GLY A 125 19.19 -14.02 22.00
CA GLY A 125 20.09 -14.97 21.32
C GLY A 125 21.33 -14.28 20.75
N ASP A 126 21.96 -14.93 19.77
CA ASP A 126 23.25 -14.50 19.22
C ASP A 126 23.16 -13.29 18.24
N GLU A 127 21.95 -12.86 17.89
CA GLU A 127 21.70 -11.79 16.89
C GLU A 127 22.14 -10.40 17.34
N GLY A 128 22.25 -10.16 18.65
CA GLY A 128 22.68 -8.89 19.23
C GLY A 128 21.68 -7.73 19.03
N HIS A 129 21.62 -7.15 17.83
CA HIS A 129 20.76 -6.00 17.53
C HIS A 129 20.46 -5.81 16.04
N PHE A 130 19.42 -5.03 15.74
CA PHE A 130 19.09 -4.57 14.38
C PHE A 130 18.99 -3.03 14.32
N ASP A 131 19.66 -2.40 13.34
CA ASP A 131 19.70 -0.93 13.17
C ASP A 131 18.81 -0.46 12.02
N THR A 132 17.67 0.14 12.37
CA THR A 132 16.68 0.69 11.42
C THR A 132 16.68 2.23 11.37
N TYR A 133 16.09 2.79 10.31
CA TYR A 133 15.95 4.23 10.10
C TYR A 133 15.02 4.83 11.17
N ASP A 134 15.28 6.08 11.58
CA ASP A 134 14.51 6.76 12.63
C ASP A 134 14.23 8.22 12.26
N THR A 135 12.95 8.60 12.35
CA THR A 135 12.38 9.92 12.07
C THR A 135 11.90 10.63 13.32
N SER A 136 11.88 9.96 14.48
CA SER A 136 11.21 10.43 15.71
C SER A 136 11.74 11.75 16.27
N GLY A 137 12.95 12.17 15.88
CA GLY A 137 13.60 13.37 16.39
C GLY A 137 14.07 13.26 17.86
N PRO A 138 14.58 14.36 18.43
CA PRO A 138 14.98 14.44 19.83
C PRO A 138 13.76 14.30 20.77
N GLN A 139 13.87 13.41 21.75
CA GLN A 139 12.77 13.04 22.66
C GLN A 139 12.76 13.85 23.96
N ASN A 140 11.59 13.90 24.62
CA ASN A 140 11.39 14.51 25.94
C ASN A 140 11.72 16.03 26.06
N ILE A 141 11.71 16.75 24.94
CA ILE A 141 11.89 18.21 24.91
C ILE A 141 10.52 18.91 25.01
N SER A 142 10.41 19.95 25.85
CA SER A 142 9.17 20.70 25.99
C SER A 142 8.91 21.54 24.72
N PRO A 143 7.71 21.44 24.09
CA PRO A 143 7.44 22.20 22.87
C PRO A 143 7.47 23.73 23.03
N ARG A 144 7.38 24.21 24.28
CA ARG A 144 7.54 25.62 24.67
C ARG A 144 8.99 26.16 24.53
N ILE A 145 9.97 25.28 24.38
CA ILE A 145 11.41 25.62 24.21
C ILE A 145 11.81 25.54 22.72
N GLY A 146 11.23 24.60 21.99
CA GLY A 146 11.69 24.21 20.65
C GLY A 146 12.85 23.22 20.67
N LEU A 147 13.12 22.60 19.53
CA LEU A 147 14.20 21.62 19.36
C LEU A 147 15.59 22.29 19.27
N PRO A 148 16.69 21.54 19.52
CA PRO A 148 18.04 22.04 19.36
C PRO A 148 18.33 22.42 17.90
N LYS A 149 18.83 23.65 17.70
CA LYS A 149 19.12 24.23 16.37
C LYS A 149 20.44 23.70 15.77
N LEU A 150 20.49 22.38 15.56
CA LEU A 150 21.69 21.61 15.21
C LEU A 150 22.38 22.06 13.91
N ARG A 151 21.64 22.57 12.91
CA ARG A 151 22.20 23.01 11.63
C ARG A 151 22.85 24.40 11.67
N ARG A 152 22.76 25.12 12.80
CA ARG A 152 23.14 26.55 12.89
C ARG A 152 24.55 26.82 12.37
N GLU A 153 25.54 26.08 12.84
CA GLU A 153 26.95 26.36 12.53
C GLU A 153 27.28 26.13 11.06
N TRP A 154 26.60 25.16 10.42
CA TRP A 154 26.73 24.83 9.00
C TRP A 154 26.19 25.97 8.14
N VAL A 155 24.99 26.45 8.46
CA VAL A 155 24.35 27.60 7.79
C VAL A 155 25.15 28.89 8.03
N ASP A 156 25.53 29.18 9.26
CA ASP A 156 26.30 30.37 9.63
C ASP A 156 27.67 30.40 8.92
N ARG A 157 28.33 29.25 8.74
CA ARG A 157 29.57 29.15 7.94
C ARG A 157 29.31 29.52 6.48
N ARG A 158 28.35 28.85 5.83
CA ARG A 158 28.07 29.08 4.39
C ARG A 158 27.56 30.51 4.14
N GLN A 159 26.80 31.10 5.06
CA GLN A 159 26.37 32.49 4.96
C GLN A 159 27.51 33.50 5.16
N LYS A 160 28.57 33.18 5.92
CA LYS A 160 29.80 34.00 6.00
C LYS A 160 30.65 33.96 4.73
N ILE A 161 30.56 32.88 3.94
CA ILE A 161 31.21 32.76 2.63
C ILE A 161 30.48 33.62 1.58
N GLY A 162 29.16 33.77 1.70
CA GLY A 162 28.35 34.64 0.84
C GLY A 162 28.16 34.14 -0.60
N PRO A 163 27.71 32.88 -0.82
CA PRO A 163 27.44 32.36 -2.16
C PRO A 163 26.26 33.10 -2.84
N PRO A 164 26.19 33.12 -4.19
CA PRO A 164 25.12 33.79 -4.94
C PRO A 164 23.75 33.10 -4.83
N ARG A 165 23.73 31.80 -4.47
CA ARG A 165 22.54 30.97 -4.26
C ARG A 165 22.79 30.10 -3.02
N PHE A 166 21.75 29.77 -2.26
CA PHE A 166 21.88 29.03 -1.00
C PHE A 166 21.49 27.54 -1.10
N THR A 167 21.11 27.05 -2.28
CA THR A 167 20.44 25.76 -2.44
C THR A 167 21.38 24.56 -2.48
N GLN A 168 20.90 23.39 -2.05
CA GLN A 168 21.68 22.14 -2.15
C GLN A 168 21.99 21.78 -3.61
N MET A 169 21.08 22.06 -4.55
CA MET A 169 21.34 21.89 -6.00
C MET A 169 22.46 22.81 -6.50
N TYR A 170 22.54 24.07 -6.04
CA TYR A 170 23.62 24.98 -6.40
C TYR A 170 24.98 24.44 -5.92
N TYR A 171 25.10 24.10 -4.63
CA TYR A 171 26.34 23.54 -4.08
C TYR A 171 26.74 22.24 -4.79
N ALA A 172 25.77 21.35 -5.01
CA ALA A 172 25.98 20.08 -5.71
C ALA A 172 26.55 20.30 -7.12
N LYS A 173 26.02 21.26 -7.88
CA LYS A 173 26.54 21.62 -9.22
C LYS A 173 27.92 22.29 -9.18
N GLN A 174 28.32 22.91 -8.08
CA GLN A 174 29.70 23.39 -7.90
C GLN A 174 30.70 22.27 -7.53
N GLY A 175 30.24 21.02 -7.37
CA GLY A 175 31.06 19.92 -6.88
C GLY A 175 31.26 19.92 -5.36
N ILE A 176 30.50 20.75 -4.63
CA ILE A 176 30.57 20.85 -3.17
C ILE A 176 29.65 19.81 -2.54
N ILE A 177 30.20 18.97 -1.66
CA ILE A 177 29.44 18.15 -0.73
C ILE A 177 29.18 19.01 0.51
N THR A 178 27.93 19.07 0.97
CA THR A 178 27.54 19.83 2.16
C THR A 178 27.35 18.94 3.39
N GLU A 179 27.26 19.56 4.56
CA GLU A 179 26.91 18.87 5.80
C GLU A 179 25.58 18.10 5.65
N GLU A 180 24.56 18.66 5.00
CA GLU A 180 23.30 17.96 4.74
C GLU A 180 23.47 16.78 3.77
N MET A 181 24.30 16.87 2.73
CA MET A 181 24.57 15.75 1.82
C MET A 181 25.27 14.59 2.53
N LEU A 182 26.29 14.87 3.34
CA LEU A 182 26.98 13.86 4.16
C LEU A 182 26.03 13.23 5.21
N TYR A 183 25.18 14.05 5.83
CA TYR A 183 24.17 13.58 6.78
C TYR A 183 23.21 12.57 6.13
N CYS A 184 22.65 12.93 4.97
CA CYS A 184 21.77 12.06 4.18
C CYS A 184 22.48 10.77 3.73
N ALA A 185 23.70 10.87 3.21
CA ALA A 185 24.51 9.72 2.79
C ALA A 185 24.72 8.72 3.95
N ALA A 186 25.09 9.21 5.13
CA ALA A 186 25.24 8.38 6.32
C ALA A 186 23.90 7.78 6.80
N ARG A 187 22.77 8.50 6.69
CA ARG A 187 21.43 8.02 7.09
C ARG A 187 20.95 6.89 6.17
N GLU A 188 21.17 7.02 4.86
CA GLU A 188 20.83 6.03 3.82
C GLU A 188 21.85 4.87 3.71
N LYS A 189 23.01 4.97 4.38
CA LYS A 189 24.16 4.05 4.24
C LYS A 189 24.77 4.04 2.83
N LEU A 190 24.74 5.19 2.14
CA LEU A 190 25.25 5.41 0.79
C LEU A 190 26.45 6.39 0.77
N ASP A 191 27.05 6.57 -0.40
CA ASP A 191 28.20 7.43 -0.61
C ASP A 191 27.83 8.94 -0.74
N PRO A 192 28.59 9.88 -0.14
CA PRO A 192 28.29 11.31 -0.20
C PRO A 192 28.43 11.95 -1.60
N GLU A 193 29.33 11.46 -2.45
CA GLU A 193 29.48 11.91 -3.84
C GLU A 193 28.34 11.37 -4.71
N PHE A 194 27.83 10.16 -4.44
CA PHE A 194 26.58 9.68 -5.05
C PHE A 194 25.38 10.56 -4.69
N VAL A 195 25.25 10.97 -3.42
CA VAL A 195 24.22 11.93 -2.98
C VAL A 195 24.37 13.28 -3.71
N ARG A 196 25.59 13.84 -3.76
CA ARG A 196 25.86 15.09 -4.49
C ARG A 196 25.51 14.96 -5.97
N SER A 197 25.89 13.85 -6.61
CA SER A 197 25.62 13.58 -8.02
C SER A 197 24.11 13.58 -8.34
N GLU A 198 23.30 12.89 -7.53
CA GLU A 198 21.85 12.81 -7.76
C GLU A 198 21.13 14.14 -7.50
N VAL A 199 21.58 14.92 -6.51
CA VAL A 199 21.08 16.29 -6.28
C VAL A 199 21.50 17.26 -7.38
N ALA A 200 22.75 17.19 -7.88
CA ALA A 200 23.25 18.06 -8.94
C ALA A 200 22.48 17.92 -10.26
N ARG A 201 22.03 16.70 -10.58
CA ARG A 201 21.23 16.38 -11.78
C ARG A 201 19.71 16.41 -11.54
N GLY A 202 19.26 16.82 -10.34
CA GLY A 202 17.84 16.98 -10.03
C GLY A 202 17.02 15.71 -9.83
N ARG A 203 17.64 14.53 -9.71
CA ARG A 203 16.97 13.24 -9.43
C ARG A 203 16.73 12.97 -7.95
N ALA A 204 17.31 13.80 -7.10
CA ALA A 204 17.06 13.84 -5.68
C ALA A 204 17.03 15.29 -5.18
N ILE A 205 16.34 15.50 -4.05
CA ILE A 205 16.33 16.77 -3.32
C ILE A 205 16.54 16.51 -1.82
N ILE A 206 17.12 17.50 -1.14
CA ILE A 206 17.24 17.58 0.31
C ILE A 206 16.51 18.87 0.72
N PRO A 207 15.20 18.82 1.05
CA PRO A 207 14.44 20.00 1.46
C PRO A 207 15.01 20.50 2.79
N SER A 208 15.69 21.65 2.78
CA SER A 208 16.55 22.05 3.90
C SER A 208 16.66 23.56 4.09
N ASN A 209 15.53 24.25 4.25
CA ASN A 209 15.50 25.70 4.36
C ASN A 209 16.46 26.18 5.46
N LYS A 210 17.32 27.16 5.13
CA LYS A 210 18.38 27.65 6.00
C LYS A 210 17.88 28.31 7.29
N LYS A 211 16.58 28.57 7.43
CA LYS A 211 15.93 29.03 8.67
C LYS A 211 15.42 27.88 9.56
N HIS A 212 15.22 26.68 9.01
CA HIS A 212 14.84 25.48 9.76
C HIS A 212 16.08 24.81 10.35
N LEU A 213 16.59 25.37 11.44
CA LEU A 213 17.85 24.93 12.05
C LEU A 213 17.68 23.68 12.94
N GLU A 214 16.45 23.33 13.26
CA GLU A 214 16.01 22.15 14.02
C GLU A 214 16.05 20.83 13.23
N LEU A 215 16.00 20.91 11.90
CA LEU A 215 15.92 19.78 10.98
C LEU A 215 17.09 18.78 11.12
N GLU A 216 16.76 17.49 11.17
CA GLU A 216 17.64 16.34 10.89
C GLU A 216 17.56 16.01 9.38
N PRO A 217 18.57 16.30 8.55
CA PRO A 217 18.45 16.17 7.09
C PRO A 217 18.04 14.77 6.59
N MET A 218 17.26 14.76 5.51
CA MET A 218 16.81 13.58 4.78
C MET A 218 16.79 13.85 3.27
N ILE A 219 16.76 12.80 2.46
CA ILE A 219 16.81 12.88 0.99
C ILE A 219 15.61 12.18 0.34
N VAL A 220 15.02 12.87 -0.64
CA VAL A 220 13.90 12.39 -1.47
C VAL A 220 14.41 12.19 -2.90
N GLY A 221 14.49 10.94 -3.36
CA GLY A 221 14.87 10.61 -4.73
C GLY A 221 14.73 9.11 -5.01
N ARG A 222 14.61 8.72 -6.29
CA ARG A 222 14.26 7.35 -6.71
C ARG A 222 15.24 6.26 -6.25
N ASN A 223 16.53 6.60 -6.14
CA ASN A 223 17.60 5.66 -5.81
C ASN A 223 17.88 5.54 -4.29
N PHE A 224 17.01 6.12 -3.46
CA PHE A 224 17.09 6.11 -2.00
C PHE A 224 15.91 5.30 -1.43
N LEU A 225 15.82 5.14 -0.11
CA LEU A 225 14.63 4.58 0.54
C LEU A 225 13.39 5.42 0.19
N VAL A 226 12.26 4.79 -0.08
CA VAL A 226 10.99 5.49 -0.36
C VAL A 226 10.53 6.20 0.92
N LYS A 227 10.23 7.50 0.80
CA LYS A 227 9.86 8.35 1.93
C LYS A 227 8.34 8.49 2.05
N VAL A 228 7.85 8.83 3.24
CA VAL A 228 6.41 9.04 3.54
C VAL A 228 6.17 10.43 4.12
N ASN A 229 5.21 11.16 3.55
CA ASN A 229 4.72 12.42 4.11
C ASN A 229 3.42 12.22 4.90
N ALA A 230 3.30 12.86 6.06
CA ALA A 230 2.04 12.98 6.80
C ALA A 230 1.46 14.41 6.72
N ASN A 231 0.25 14.53 6.16
CA ASN A 231 -0.51 15.78 6.19
C ASN A 231 -1.17 15.99 7.55
N ILE A 232 -0.91 17.15 8.15
CA ILE A 232 -1.55 17.67 9.36
C ILE A 232 -2.06 19.09 9.08
N GLY A 233 -2.52 19.82 10.10
CA GLY A 233 -3.03 21.18 9.98
C GLY A 233 -4.48 21.32 10.43
N ASN A 234 -4.79 22.51 10.95
CA ASN A 234 -6.07 22.85 11.54
C ASN A 234 -7.12 23.24 10.48
N SER A 235 -8.36 23.47 10.90
CA SER A 235 -9.40 24.02 10.01
C SER A 235 -10.26 25.06 10.71
N ALA A 236 -11.10 25.76 9.94
CA ALA A 236 -12.08 26.69 10.47
C ALA A 236 -13.14 26.05 11.40
N VAL A 237 -13.20 24.71 11.49
CA VAL A 237 -14.21 23.97 12.27
C VAL A 237 -13.64 23.03 13.33
N ALA A 238 -12.34 22.73 13.33
CA ALA A 238 -11.75 21.72 14.22
C ALA A 238 -10.24 21.85 14.42
N SER A 239 -9.77 21.24 15.52
CA SER A 239 -8.40 21.17 16.03
C SER A 239 -7.83 22.47 16.63
N SER A 240 -6.61 22.41 17.16
CA SER A 240 -5.93 23.46 17.92
C SER A 240 -4.40 23.34 17.79
N ILE A 241 -3.64 24.38 18.14
CA ILE A 241 -2.17 24.38 18.06
C ILE A 241 -1.56 23.24 18.89
N GLU A 242 -2.14 22.97 20.06
CA GLU A 242 -1.76 21.86 20.94
C GLU A 242 -1.90 20.50 20.24
N GLU A 243 -2.98 20.30 19.49
CA GLU A 243 -3.26 19.05 18.78
C GLU A 243 -2.45 18.92 17.48
N GLU A 244 -2.13 20.02 16.79
CA GLU A 244 -1.27 19.98 15.60
C GLU A 244 0.18 19.61 15.95
N VAL A 245 0.77 20.22 16.99
CA VAL A 245 2.13 19.86 17.44
C VAL A 245 2.17 18.41 17.91
N TYR A 246 1.16 17.95 18.65
CA TYR A 246 1.03 16.55 19.02
C TYR A 246 0.98 15.64 17.79
N LYS A 247 0.18 15.97 16.76
CA LYS A 247 0.08 15.17 15.53
C LYS A 247 1.39 15.12 14.74
N VAL A 248 2.18 16.20 14.68
CA VAL A 248 3.52 16.19 14.05
C VAL A 248 4.46 15.23 14.77
N GLN A 249 4.59 15.38 16.09
CA GLN A 249 5.48 14.55 16.89
C GLN A 249 5.03 13.08 16.93
N TRP A 250 3.72 12.83 16.84
CA TRP A 250 3.15 11.48 16.73
C TRP A 250 3.37 10.86 15.35
N ALA A 251 3.21 11.62 14.26
CA ALA A 251 3.46 11.13 12.90
C ALA A 251 4.95 10.75 12.70
N THR A 252 5.86 11.61 13.16
CA THR A 252 7.31 11.37 13.09
C THR A 252 7.77 10.22 13.96
N MET A 253 7.16 10.01 15.14
CA MET A 253 7.38 8.83 15.98
C MET A 253 7.09 7.52 15.21
N TRP A 254 5.96 7.45 14.48
CA TRP A 254 5.56 6.23 13.74
C TRP A 254 6.20 6.08 12.35
N GLY A 255 7.05 7.01 11.92
CA GLY A 255 7.89 6.86 10.73
C GLY A 255 7.73 7.93 9.65
N ALA A 256 6.90 8.96 9.82
CA ALA A 256 6.75 10.01 8.80
C ALA A 256 8.08 10.74 8.55
N ASP A 257 8.55 10.72 7.31
CA ASP A 257 9.85 11.26 6.89
C ASP A 257 9.78 12.75 6.56
N THR A 258 8.59 13.26 6.24
CA THR A 258 8.23 14.69 6.16
C THR A 258 6.83 14.91 6.74
N VAL A 259 6.49 16.16 7.04
CA VAL A 259 5.11 16.56 7.36
C VAL A 259 4.68 17.76 6.53
N MET A 260 3.38 17.94 6.31
CA MET A 260 2.84 19.17 5.73
C MET A 260 1.82 19.84 6.65
N ASP A 261 1.99 21.14 6.86
CA ASP A 261 0.96 21.99 7.45
C ASP A 261 -0.02 22.44 6.37
N LEU A 262 -1.22 21.84 6.38
CA LEU A 262 -2.33 22.18 5.50
C LEU A 262 -3.39 23.06 6.18
N SER A 263 -3.03 23.77 7.26
CA SER A 263 -3.96 24.57 8.07
C SER A 263 -4.76 25.60 7.25
N THR A 264 -6.06 25.65 7.48
CA THR A 264 -6.99 26.65 6.87
C THR A 264 -7.93 27.28 7.89
N GLY A 265 -7.63 27.17 9.18
CA GLY A 265 -8.39 27.79 10.27
C GLY A 265 -7.84 29.15 10.66
N ARG A 266 -7.94 29.47 11.95
CA ARG A 266 -7.30 30.65 12.54
C ARG A 266 -5.84 30.32 12.90
N HIS A 267 -5.06 31.38 13.15
CA HIS A 267 -3.70 31.27 13.70
C HIS A 267 -2.76 30.41 12.84
N ILE A 268 -2.89 30.46 11.51
CA ILE A 268 -2.10 29.63 10.58
C ILE A 268 -0.60 29.91 10.74
N HIS A 269 -0.21 31.17 10.92
CA HIS A 269 1.20 31.56 11.12
C HIS A 269 1.77 31.01 12.43
N GLU A 270 1.02 31.16 13.52
CA GLU A 270 1.41 30.75 14.88
C GLU A 270 1.41 29.22 15.01
N THR A 271 0.41 28.54 14.44
CA THR A 271 0.34 27.07 14.38
C THR A 271 1.60 26.52 13.71
N ARG A 272 1.95 27.07 12.56
CA ARG A 272 3.14 26.68 11.79
C ARG A 272 4.45 27.02 12.49
N GLU A 273 4.52 28.12 13.23
CA GLU A 273 5.70 28.45 14.04
C GLU A 273 5.92 27.37 15.11
N TRP A 274 4.88 27.01 15.87
CA TRP A 274 4.97 25.94 16.87
C TRP A 274 5.31 24.57 16.26
N ILE A 275 4.88 24.28 15.02
CA ILE A 275 5.27 23.10 14.26
C ILE A 275 6.75 23.15 13.88
N LEU A 276 7.21 24.20 13.19
CA LEU A 276 8.58 24.34 12.68
C LEU A 276 9.62 24.36 13.80
N ARG A 277 9.33 24.99 14.93
CA ARG A 277 10.23 25.00 16.10
C ARG A 277 10.28 23.65 16.82
N ASN A 278 9.39 22.71 16.49
CA ASN A 278 9.29 21.38 17.12
C ASN A 278 9.35 20.20 16.13
N SER A 279 9.70 20.45 14.87
CA SER A 279 9.91 19.41 13.86
C SER A 279 11.41 19.09 13.71
N SER A 280 11.73 17.80 13.68
CA SER A 280 13.05 17.31 13.24
C SER A 280 13.04 16.87 11.77
N VAL A 281 11.88 16.85 11.11
CA VAL A 281 11.71 16.45 9.70
C VAL A 281 11.30 17.64 8.84
N PRO A 282 11.50 17.62 7.51
CA PRO A 282 11.10 18.72 6.65
C PRO A 282 9.60 19.02 6.74
N VAL A 283 9.28 20.31 6.81
CA VAL A 283 7.90 20.81 6.87
C VAL A 283 7.54 21.48 5.55
N GLY A 284 6.53 20.95 4.87
CA GLY A 284 5.95 21.55 3.67
C GLY A 284 4.67 22.34 3.96
N THR A 285 4.28 23.21 3.02
CA THR A 285 2.99 23.93 3.04
C THR A 285 2.40 24.06 1.64
N VAL A 286 1.15 24.52 1.56
CA VAL A 286 0.55 25.05 0.33
C VAL A 286 0.31 26.56 0.52
N PRO A 287 1.23 27.45 0.11
CA PRO A 287 1.16 28.88 0.46
C PRO A 287 -0.13 29.59 0.04
N ILE A 288 -0.82 29.08 -0.99
CA ILE A 288 -2.10 29.63 -1.47
C ILE A 288 -3.22 29.57 -0.41
N TYR A 289 -3.17 28.62 0.54
CA TYR A 289 -4.19 28.50 1.58
C TYR A 289 -4.15 29.70 2.55
N GLN A 290 -2.95 30.12 2.96
CA GLN A 290 -2.80 31.31 3.80
C GLN A 290 -2.96 32.60 3.00
N ALA A 291 -2.51 32.65 1.75
CA ALA A 291 -2.77 33.80 0.86
C ALA A 291 -4.28 34.03 0.67
N LEU A 292 -5.08 32.95 0.59
CA LEU A 292 -6.53 33.00 0.53
C LEU A 292 -7.18 33.49 1.84
N GLU A 293 -6.63 33.09 3.00
CA GLU A 293 -7.08 33.57 4.31
C GLU A 293 -6.87 35.09 4.44
N LYS A 294 -5.68 35.59 4.05
CA LYS A 294 -5.36 37.03 4.02
C LYS A 294 -6.32 37.88 3.18
N VAL A 295 -7.01 37.28 2.20
CA VAL A 295 -8.04 37.93 1.38
C VAL A 295 -9.47 37.51 1.74
N ASN A 296 -9.67 37.04 2.98
CA ASN A 296 -10.96 36.69 3.59
C ASN A 296 -11.71 35.58 2.85
N GLY A 297 -11.01 34.62 2.25
CA GLY A 297 -11.61 33.51 1.51
C GLY A 297 -12.08 33.87 0.09
N ILE A 298 -11.90 35.12 -0.34
CA ILE A 298 -12.31 35.58 -1.67
C ILE A 298 -11.16 35.32 -2.65
N ALA A 299 -11.18 34.17 -3.32
CA ALA A 299 -10.13 33.77 -4.26
C ALA A 299 -9.86 34.81 -5.35
N GLU A 300 -10.87 35.56 -5.78
CA GLU A 300 -10.78 36.65 -6.74
C GLU A 300 -9.85 37.78 -6.24
N ASN A 301 -9.83 38.05 -4.93
CA ASN A 301 -8.98 39.09 -4.36
C ASN A 301 -7.49 38.68 -4.25
N LEU A 302 -7.11 37.46 -4.64
CA LEU A 302 -5.72 37.04 -4.72
C LEU A 302 -4.96 37.84 -5.78
N THR A 303 -3.73 38.23 -5.45
CA THR A 303 -2.78 38.83 -6.40
C THR A 303 -1.39 38.24 -6.18
N TRP A 304 -0.47 38.51 -7.11
CA TRP A 304 0.94 38.14 -6.96
C TRP A 304 1.54 38.73 -5.67
N GLU A 305 1.23 39.98 -5.30
CA GLU A 305 1.78 40.64 -4.12
C GLU A 305 1.41 39.90 -2.82
N VAL A 306 0.13 39.52 -2.66
CA VAL A 306 -0.33 38.76 -1.48
C VAL A 306 0.34 37.39 -1.42
N PHE A 307 0.52 36.74 -2.57
CA PHE A 307 1.17 35.44 -2.65
C PHE A 307 2.67 35.53 -2.35
N ARG A 308 3.39 36.46 -2.99
CA ARG A 308 4.80 36.80 -2.75
C ARG A 308 5.08 37.08 -1.28
N ASP A 309 4.30 37.92 -0.65
CA ASP A 309 4.48 38.29 0.76
C ASP A 309 4.21 37.10 1.69
N THR A 310 3.37 36.15 1.27
CA THR A 310 3.14 34.87 1.97
C THR A 310 4.28 33.88 1.76
N LEU A 311 4.88 33.81 0.56
CA LEU A 311 6.07 33.00 0.30
C LEU A 311 7.26 33.47 1.15
N ILE A 312 7.50 34.79 1.21
CA ILE A 312 8.58 35.38 2.01
C ILE A 312 8.36 35.12 3.51
N GLU A 313 7.14 35.32 4.01
CA GLU A 313 6.78 35.03 5.41
C GLU A 313 7.08 33.56 5.78
N GLN A 314 6.65 32.61 4.97
CA GLN A 314 6.84 31.18 5.23
C GLN A 314 8.30 30.73 5.06
N ALA A 315 9.03 31.31 4.11
CA ALA A 315 10.44 31.04 3.91
C ALA A 315 11.30 31.58 5.08
N GLU A 316 10.92 32.72 5.67
CA GLU A 316 11.56 33.27 6.88
C GLU A 316 11.30 32.43 8.13
N GLN A 317 10.10 31.83 8.28
CA GLN A 317 9.83 30.88 9.39
C GLN A 317 10.61 29.57 9.28
N GLY A 318 10.93 29.13 8.05
CA GLY A 318 11.67 27.89 7.79
C GLY A 318 10.90 26.78 7.08
N VAL A 319 9.83 27.06 6.32
CA VAL A 319 9.20 26.01 5.49
C VAL A 319 10.20 25.47 4.46
N ASP A 320 10.38 24.15 4.40
CA ASP A 320 11.40 23.49 3.57
C ASP A 320 10.95 23.26 2.13
N TYR A 321 9.65 23.12 1.89
CA TYR A 321 9.10 23.02 0.55
C TYR A 321 7.71 23.64 0.39
N PHE A 322 7.47 24.24 -0.78
CA PHE A 322 6.17 24.82 -1.14
C PHE A 322 5.49 23.99 -2.23
N THR A 323 4.25 23.57 -1.97
CA THR A 323 3.33 23.10 -2.99
C THR A 323 2.74 24.29 -3.75
N ILE A 324 3.16 24.48 -5.01
CA ILE A 324 2.71 25.59 -5.85
C ILE A 324 2.04 25.04 -7.12
N HIS A 325 0.77 25.42 -7.30
CA HIS A 325 -0.11 24.94 -8.36
C HIS A 325 0.05 25.73 -9.67
N ALA A 326 1.29 25.97 -10.08
CA ALA A 326 1.63 26.71 -11.30
C ALA A 326 1.31 25.93 -12.59
N GLY A 327 1.05 24.62 -12.52
CA GLY A 327 0.60 23.81 -13.66
C GLY A 327 -0.88 24.01 -14.04
N VAL A 328 -1.69 24.64 -13.20
CA VAL A 328 -3.13 24.88 -13.44
C VAL A 328 -3.31 26.09 -14.35
N LEU A 329 -3.16 25.88 -15.66
CA LEU A 329 -3.25 26.94 -16.65
C LEU A 329 -4.68 27.17 -17.13
N LEU A 330 -5.03 28.42 -17.45
CA LEU A 330 -6.37 28.86 -17.88
C LEU A 330 -6.93 27.98 -19.01
N ARG A 331 -6.06 27.64 -19.97
CA ARG A 331 -6.35 26.80 -21.13
C ARG A 331 -6.63 25.32 -20.81
N TYR A 332 -6.26 24.84 -19.62
CA TYR A 332 -6.51 23.45 -19.19
C TYR A 332 -7.81 23.31 -18.38
N ILE A 333 -8.33 24.38 -17.77
CA ILE A 333 -9.58 24.36 -17.00
C ILE A 333 -10.79 23.85 -17.83
N PRO A 334 -10.97 24.19 -19.13
CA PRO A 334 -12.04 23.63 -19.95
C PRO A 334 -11.94 22.11 -20.17
N LEU A 335 -10.76 21.49 -20.00
CA LEU A 335 -10.57 20.06 -20.16
C LEU A 335 -11.27 19.27 -19.03
N THR A 336 -11.30 19.81 -17.81
CA THR A 336 -11.96 19.15 -16.66
C THR A 336 -13.49 19.21 -16.71
N ALA A 337 -14.08 19.94 -17.66
CA ALA A 337 -15.54 20.10 -17.77
C ALA A 337 -16.31 18.82 -18.13
N LYS A 338 -15.60 17.73 -18.48
CA LYS A 338 -16.17 16.40 -18.79
C LYS A 338 -15.90 15.34 -17.71
N ARG A 339 -15.24 15.73 -16.61
CA ARG A 339 -14.89 14.81 -15.51
C ARG A 339 -16.08 14.45 -14.64
N MET A 340 -15.98 13.28 -13.99
CA MET A 340 -16.89 12.82 -12.95
C MET A 340 -16.76 13.66 -11.67
N THR A 341 -15.53 14.00 -11.27
CA THR A 341 -15.23 14.73 -10.02
C THR A 341 -14.62 16.11 -10.22
N GLY A 342 -14.38 16.54 -11.46
CA GLY A 342 -13.89 17.87 -11.79
C GLY A 342 -12.46 18.15 -11.30
N ILE A 343 -12.31 19.14 -10.43
CA ILE A 343 -11.04 19.59 -9.85
C ILE A 343 -11.10 19.35 -8.33
N VAL A 344 -10.47 18.26 -7.87
CA VAL A 344 -10.47 17.89 -6.44
C VAL A 344 -9.29 18.46 -5.65
N SER A 345 -8.27 19.03 -6.30
CA SER A 345 -7.23 19.76 -5.57
C SER A 345 -7.81 21.07 -5.01
N ARG A 346 -7.67 21.26 -3.68
CA ARG A 346 -8.02 22.52 -3.01
C ARG A 346 -7.21 23.69 -3.58
N GLY A 347 -5.90 23.51 -3.78
CA GLY A 347 -5.06 24.55 -4.38
C GLY A 347 -5.41 24.78 -5.85
N GLY A 348 -5.58 23.70 -6.62
CA GLY A 348 -5.91 23.80 -8.04
C GLY A 348 -7.25 24.48 -8.31
N SER A 349 -8.28 24.19 -7.52
CA SER A 349 -9.60 24.85 -7.64
C SER A 349 -9.57 26.33 -7.25
N ILE A 350 -8.71 26.76 -6.33
CA ILE A 350 -8.48 28.18 -6.00
C ILE A 350 -7.86 28.90 -7.21
N HIS A 351 -6.77 28.37 -7.78
CA HIS A 351 -6.15 28.95 -8.97
C HIS A 351 -7.10 28.96 -10.17
N ALA A 352 -7.84 27.86 -10.40
CA ALA A 352 -8.82 27.77 -11.48
C ALA A 352 -9.95 28.82 -11.33
N LYS A 353 -10.48 29.02 -10.12
CA LYS A 353 -11.49 30.05 -9.85
C LYS A 353 -10.97 31.46 -10.17
N TRP A 354 -9.74 31.78 -9.75
CA TRP A 354 -9.10 33.06 -10.06
C TRP A 354 -8.89 33.27 -11.57
N CYS A 355 -8.36 32.26 -12.27
CA CYS A 355 -8.12 32.32 -13.72
C CYS A 355 -9.42 32.56 -14.50
N LEU A 356 -10.51 31.88 -14.12
CA LEU A 356 -11.84 32.09 -14.72
C LEU A 356 -12.43 33.47 -14.40
N ALA A 357 -12.25 33.99 -13.18
CA ALA A 357 -12.78 35.29 -12.76
C ALA A 357 -12.17 36.47 -13.53
N TYR A 358 -10.88 36.40 -13.89
CA TYR A 358 -10.19 37.45 -14.63
C TYR A 358 -9.94 37.16 -16.11
N HIS A 359 -10.19 35.92 -16.55
CA HIS A 359 -9.78 35.40 -17.86
C HIS A 359 -8.30 35.67 -18.17
N LYS A 360 -7.44 35.35 -17.20
CA LYS A 360 -5.98 35.51 -17.26
C LYS A 360 -5.27 34.18 -17.01
N GLU A 361 -4.06 34.05 -17.55
CA GLU A 361 -3.18 32.91 -17.25
C GLU A 361 -2.73 32.96 -15.78
N ASN A 362 -2.45 31.79 -15.21
CA ASN A 362 -2.21 31.62 -13.78
C ASN A 362 -1.03 32.47 -13.28
N PHE A 363 -1.27 33.38 -12.33
CA PHE A 363 -0.23 34.29 -11.84
C PHE A 363 0.99 33.58 -11.25
N ALA A 364 0.88 32.34 -10.75
CA ALA A 364 2.01 31.58 -10.24
C ALA A 364 2.88 30.96 -11.34
N TYR A 365 2.34 30.81 -12.56
CA TYR A 365 3.08 30.44 -13.77
C TYR A 365 3.76 31.67 -14.38
N GLU A 366 3.03 32.78 -14.49
CA GLU A 366 3.55 34.06 -15.01
C GLU A 366 4.70 34.60 -14.13
N HIS A 367 4.57 34.52 -12.80
CA HIS A 367 5.60 34.93 -11.84
C HIS A 367 6.50 33.76 -11.35
N TRP A 368 6.56 32.64 -12.07
CA TRP A 368 7.39 31.49 -11.67
C TRP A 368 8.85 31.90 -11.45
N ASP A 369 9.39 32.74 -12.33
CA ASP A 369 10.76 33.24 -12.24
C ASP A 369 11.02 34.07 -10.97
N ASP A 370 10.05 34.84 -10.48
CA ASP A 370 10.16 35.59 -9.22
C ASP A 370 10.08 34.64 -8.00
N ILE A 371 9.23 33.61 -8.07
CA ILE A 371 9.11 32.55 -7.05
C ILE A 371 10.47 31.83 -6.89
N LEU A 372 11.13 31.53 -8.02
CA LEU A 372 12.45 30.89 -8.02
C LEU A 372 13.54 31.76 -7.38
N ASP A 373 13.48 33.07 -7.53
CA ASP A 373 14.44 33.98 -6.90
C ASP A 373 14.21 34.07 -5.38
N ILE A 374 12.96 33.96 -4.90
CA ILE A 374 12.65 33.82 -3.47
C ILE A 374 13.21 32.48 -2.94
N CYS A 375 12.85 31.36 -3.56
CA CYS A 375 13.28 30.02 -3.12
C CYS A 375 14.82 29.90 -3.02
N ASN A 376 15.55 30.50 -3.96
CA ASN A 376 17.02 30.56 -3.98
C ASN A 376 17.66 31.19 -2.73
N GLN A 377 17.00 32.19 -2.12
CA GLN A 377 17.55 32.88 -0.97
C GLN A 377 17.48 32.05 0.32
N TYR A 378 16.59 31.06 0.38
CA TYR A 378 16.31 30.30 1.60
C TYR A 378 16.59 28.80 1.50
N ASP A 379 16.75 28.24 0.31
CA ASP A 379 16.71 26.78 0.03
C ASP A 379 15.33 26.16 0.36
N VAL A 380 14.27 26.80 -0.12
CA VAL A 380 12.94 26.16 -0.19
C VAL A 380 12.86 25.36 -1.48
N ALA A 381 12.57 24.06 -1.39
CA ALA A 381 12.30 23.23 -2.55
C ALA A 381 10.89 23.47 -3.10
N LEU A 382 10.70 23.28 -4.40
CA LEU A 382 9.39 23.40 -5.04
C LEU A 382 8.77 22.03 -5.26
N SER A 383 7.62 21.81 -4.62
CA SER A 383 6.70 20.74 -4.93
C SER A 383 5.72 21.28 -5.97
N ILE A 384 5.89 20.92 -7.24
CA ILE A 384 5.03 21.48 -8.29
C ILE A 384 3.69 20.73 -8.24
N GLY A 385 2.64 21.41 -7.76
CA GLY A 385 1.38 20.79 -7.35
C GLY A 385 0.54 20.23 -8.52
N ASP A 386 -0.18 19.14 -8.26
CA ASP A 386 -1.04 18.44 -9.23
C ASP A 386 -2.50 18.93 -9.14
N GLY A 387 -2.70 20.20 -9.48
CA GLY A 387 -4.00 20.86 -9.35
C GLY A 387 -5.13 20.26 -10.18
N LEU A 388 -4.80 19.57 -11.27
CA LEU A 388 -5.70 18.84 -12.15
C LEU A 388 -5.60 17.31 -11.96
N ARG A 389 -5.17 16.82 -10.80
CA ARG A 389 -5.22 15.37 -10.49
C ARG A 389 -6.63 14.76 -10.59
N PRO A 390 -6.75 13.45 -10.87
CA PRO A 390 -8.03 12.75 -10.85
C PRO A 390 -8.52 12.49 -9.42
N GLY A 391 -9.81 12.77 -9.18
CA GLY A 391 -10.54 12.49 -7.94
C GLY A 391 -11.48 11.29 -8.02
N SER A 392 -11.41 10.53 -9.11
CA SER A 392 -12.08 9.24 -9.27
C SER A 392 -11.34 8.38 -10.29
N ILE A 393 -11.58 7.07 -10.25
CA ILE A 393 -11.08 6.10 -11.22
C ILE A 393 -11.54 6.41 -12.66
N TYR A 394 -12.67 7.11 -12.82
CA TYR A 394 -13.19 7.57 -14.12
C TYR A 394 -12.28 8.65 -14.74
N ASP A 395 -11.78 9.57 -13.91
CA ASP A 395 -11.00 10.74 -14.34
C ASP A 395 -9.51 10.43 -14.58
N ALA A 396 -9.07 9.22 -14.21
CA ALA A 396 -7.67 8.78 -14.26
C ALA A 396 -7.06 8.83 -15.68
N ASN A 397 -5.85 9.38 -15.80
CA ASN A 397 -5.07 9.48 -17.05
C ASN A 397 -5.77 10.28 -18.16
N ASP A 398 -6.57 11.29 -17.80
CA ASP A 398 -7.24 12.17 -18.77
C ASP A 398 -6.32 13.27 -19.33
N THR A 399 -6.83 13.99 -20.33
CA THR A 399 -6.10 15.08 -21.00
C THR A 399 -5.77 16.23 -20.04
N ALA A 400 -6.60 16.50 -19.02
CA ALA A 400 -6.35 17.59 -18.09
C ALA A 400 -5.16 17.28 -17.16
N GLN A 401 -5.11 16.06 -16.62
CA GLN A 401 -4.02 15.58 -15.78
C GLN A 401 -2.68 15.60 -16.54
N PHE A 402 -2.65 15.05 -17.76
CA PHE A 402 -1.40 14.97 -18.53
C PHE A 402 -0.96 16.28 -19.17
N ALA A 403 -1.88 17.23 -19.42
CA ALA A 403 -1.51 18.59 -19.83
C ALA A 403 -0.83 19.38 -18.70
N GLU A 404 -1.28 19.19 -17.46
CA GLU A 404 -0.58 19.70 -16.28
C GLU A 404 0.79 19.03 -16.10
N LEU A 405 0.88 17.70 -16.20
CA LEU A 405 2.15 16.97 -16.03
C LEU A 405 3.24 17.41 -17.02
N LEU A 406 2.86 17.66 -18.28
CA LEU A 406 3.77 18.21 -19.28
C LEU A 406 4.29 19.62 -18.90
N THR A 407 3.45 20.41 -18.22
CA THR A 407 3.78 21.75 -17.71
C THR A 407 4.61 21.69 -16.43
N GLN A 408 4.35 20.74 -15.52
CA GLN A 408 5.21 20.47 -14.36
C GLN A 408 6.66 20.21 -14.82
N GLY A 409 6.84 19.48 -15.93
CA GLY A 409 8.16 19.26 -16.54
C GLY A 409 8.83 20.52 -17.10
N GLU A 410 8.09 21.44 -17.71
CA GLU A 410 8.63 22.75 -18.15
C GLU A 410 9.09 23.59 -16.96
N LEU A 411 8.23 23.73 -15.95
CA LEU A 411 8.49 24.49 -14.73
C LEU A 411 9.66 23.91 -13.94
N THR A 412 9.84 22.57 -13.98
CA THR A 412 11.01 21.86 -13.40
C THR A 412 12.32 22.30 -14.07
N ARG A 413 12.38 22.35 -15.41
CA ARG A 413 13.59 22.78 -16.13
C ARG A 413 13.93 24.24 -15.84
N ARG A 414 12.93 25.15 -15.89
CA ARG A 414 13.09 26.57 -15.51
C ARG A 414 13.60 26.74 -14.08
N ALA A 415 13.12 25.91 -13.16
CA ALA A 415 13.59 25.90 -11.77
C ALA A 415 15.05 25.45 -11.64
N TRP A 416 15.46 24.43 -12.39
CA TRP A 416 16.83 23.93 -12.40
C TRP A 416 17.84 24.89 -13.06
N GLU A 417 17.43 25.72 -14.01
CA GLU A 417 18.25 26.83 -14.54
C GLU A 417 18.57 27.88 -13.46
N LYS A 418 17.64 28.06 -12.52
CA LYS A 418 17.83 28.85 -11.30
C LYS A 418 18.36 28.04 -10.10
N ASP A 419 18.81 26.79 -10.28
CA ASP A 419 19.27 25.88 -9.20
C ASP A 419 18.29 25.67 -8.03
N VAL A 420 16.99 25.87 -8.23
CA VAL A 420 15.99 25.56 -7.20
C VAL A 420 15.73 24.06 -7.20
N GLN A 421 15.67 23.46 -6.01
CA GLN A 421 15.36 22.04 -5.83
C GLN A 421 13.88 21.77 -6.20
N VAL A 422 13.58 20.67 -6.88
CA VAL A 422 12.21 20.35 -7.37
C VAL A 422 11.82 18.91 -7.08
N MET A 423 10.56 18.71 -6.71
CA MET A 423 9.81 17.47 -6.89
C MET A 423 8.47 17.78 -7.59
N ASN A 424 7.85 16.79 -8.23
CA ASN A 424 6.53 16.94 -8.86
C ASN A 424 5.47 16.18 -8.06
N GLU A 425 4.32 16.79 -7.84
CA GLU A 425 3.17 16.09 -7.26
C GLU A 425 2.46 15.24 -8.31
N GLY A 426 1.82 14.16 -7.84
CA GLY A 426 1.23 13.13 -8.68
C GLY A 426 0.01 12.44 -8.05
N PRO A 427 -0.73 11.71 -8.89
CA PRO A 427 -2.19 11.66 -8.85
C PRO A 427 -2.81 10.97 -7.63
N GLY A 428 -4.07 11.34 -7.38
CA GLY A 428 -4.93 10.77 -6.34
C GLY A 428 -5.54 9.42 -6.73
N HIS A 429 -6.46 9.36 -7.70
CA HIS A 429 -7.27 8.16 -7.96
C HIS A 429 -6.87 7.51 -9.29
N ILE A 430 -6.22 6.34 -9.27
CA ILE A 430 -5.69 5.64 -10.45
C ILE A 430 -5.90 4.12 -10.31
N PRO A 431 -6.64 3.45 -11.21
CA PRO A 431 -6.77 1.99 -11.18
C PRO A 431 -5.43 1.34 -11.57
N MET A 432 -5.09 0.18 -10.97
CA MET A 432 -3.74 -0.40 -11.08
C MET A 432 -3.16 -0.50 -12.50
N HIS A 433 -3.98 -0.82 -13.50
CA HIS A 433 -3.54 -0.92 -14.91
C HIS A 433 -3.07 0.41 -15.53
N LYS A 434 -3.47 1.56 -14.96
CA LYS A 434 -3.07 2.91 -15.38
C LYS A 434 -1.85 3.45 -14.61
N ILE A 435 -1.45 2.82 -13.51
CA ILE A 435 -0.30 3.27 -12.69
C ILE A 435 1.02 3.33 -13.51
N PRO A 436 1.38 2.34 -14.34
CA PRO A 436 2.65 2.38 -15.09
C PRO A 436 2.78 3.56 -16.06
N GLU A 437 1.68 3.97 -16.69
CA GLU A 437 1.67 5.11 -17.61
C GLU A 437 2.02 6.44 -16.90
N ASN A 438 1.58 6.61 -15.64
CA ASN A 438 1.86 7.82 -14.86
C ASN A 438 3.36 7.95 -14.56
N MET A 439 4.00 6.87 -14.09
CA MET A 439 5.44 6.87 -13.83
C MET A 439 6.25 7.04 -15.13
N GLN A 440 5.83 6.38 -16.22
CA GLN A 440 6.49 6.48 -17.52
C GLN A 440 6.53 7.92 -18.03
N LYS A 441 5.38 8.62 -18.02
CA LYS A 441 5.27 10.01 -18.47
C LYS A 441 6.01 10.98 -17.57
N GLN A 442 5.98 10.79 -16.24
CA GLN A 442 6.68 11.70 -15.33
C GLN A 442 8.20 11.59 -15.50
N LEU A 443 8.75 10.37 -15.57
CA LEU A 443 10.19 10.18 -15.81
C LEU A 443 10.65 10.83 -17.13
N GLU A 444 9.85 10.70 -18.19
CA GLU A 444 10.14 11.28 -19.51
C GLU A 444 10.00 12.81 -19.52
N TRP A 445 8.85 13.34 -19.12
CA TRP A 445 8.50 14.76 -19.31
C TRP A 445 9.09 15.68 -18.22
N CYS A 446 9.32 15.14 -17.02
CA CYS A 446 9.91 15.86 -15.88
C CYS A 446 11.38 15.47 -15.62
N ASN A 447 12.05 14.86 -16.61
CA ASN A 447 13.50 14.61 -16.60
C ASN A 447 14.02 13.82 -15.37
N GLU A 448 13.31 12.77 -14.98
CA GLU A 448 13.61 11.95 -13.79
C GLU A 448 13.57 12.69 -12.43
N ALA A 449 12.96 13.89 -12.33
CA ALA A 449 12.77 14.57 -11.04
C ALA A 449 12.04 13.68 -10.00
N PRO A 450 12.27 13.85 -8.69
CA PRO A 450 11.53 13.10 -7.67
C PRO A 450 10.02 13.27 -7.82
N PHE A 451 9.31 12.15 -7.85
CA PHE A 451 7.85 12.12 -7.91
C PHE A 451 7.27 11.93 -6.50
N TYR A 452 6.15 12.61 -6.24
CA TYR A 452 5.49 12.68 -4.93
C TYR A 452 3.98 12.43 -5.08
N THR A 453 3.45 11.27 -4.68
CA THR A 453 2.08 10.87 -5.04
C THR A 453 1.11 10.76 -3.86
N LEU A 454 -0.15 11.16 -4.06
CA LEU A 454 -1.24 10.99 -3.09
C LEU A 454 -1.88 9.61 -3.21
N GLY A 455 -1.19 8.59 -2.69
CA GLY A 455 -1.48 7.19 -3.03
C GLY A 455 -0.74 6.76 -4.30
N PRO A 456 -1.41 6.33 -5.38
CA PRO A 456 -2.83 6.56 -5.67
C PRO A 456 -3.82 5.54 -5.06
N LEU A 457 -5.06 5.98 -4.82
CA LEU A 457 -6.22 5.13 -4.55
C LEU A 457 -6.55 4.27 -5.78
N THR A 458 -6.63 2.95 -5.61
CA THR A 458 -6.91 2.03 -6.72
C THR A 458 -8.40 1.72 -6.92
N THR A 459 -9.28 2.19 -6.04
CA THR A 459 -10.74 2.08 -6.15
C THR A 459 -11.44 3.10 -5.26
N ASP A 460 -12.59 3.61 -5.72
CA ASP A 460 -13.37 4.67 -5.03
C ASP A 460 -14.43 4.11 -4.06
N ILE A 461 -14.58 2.78 -3.96
CA ILE A 461 -15.76 2.13 -3.37
C ILE A 461 -15.69 1.87 -1.86
N ALA A 462 -14.61 2.29 -1.18
CA ALA A 462 -14.36 1.92 0.21
C ALA A 462 -13.95 3.11 1.13
N PRO A 463 -14.69 4.23 1.15
CA PRO A 463 -14.43 5.33 2.08
C PRO A 463 -14.50 4.83 3.53
N GLY A 464 -13.59 5.31 4.37
CA GLY A 464 -13.27 4.70 5.67
C GLY A 464 -12.04 3.77 5.64
N TYR A 465 -11.72 3.23 4.46
CA TYR A 465 -10.61 2.30 4.22
C TYR A 465 -9.66 2.80 3.14
N ASP A 466 -9.67 4.10 2.82
CA ASP A 466 -8.87 4.66 1.73
C ASP A 466 -7.36 4.63 2.00
N HIS A 467 -6.94 4.55 3.26
CA HIS A 467 -5.57 4.17 3.63
C HIS A 467 -5.13 2.80 3.07
N ILE A 468 -6.06 1.87 2.86
CA ILE A 468 -5.82 0.55 2.25
C ILE A 468 -5.94 0.63 0.72
N THR A 469 -7.00 1.29 0.18
CA THR A 469 -7.19 1.43 -1.28
C THR A 469 -6.02 2.17 -1.93
N SER A 470 -5.40 3.09 -1.19
CA SER A 470 -4.22 3.84 -1.63
C SER A 470 -2.89 3.16 -1.32
N ALA A 471 -2.73 2.39 -0.24
CA ALA A 471 -1.50 1.66 0.03
C ALA A 471 -1.13 0.69 -1.10
N ILE A 472 -2.14 0.09 -1.76
CA ILE A 472 -1.96 -0.76 -2.96
C ILE A 472 -1.31 0.04 -4.10
N GLY A 473 -1.84 1.21 -4.44
CA GLY A 473 -1.31 2.02 -5.52
C GLY A 473 0.02 2.70 -5.16
N ALA A 474 0.18 3.11 -3.90
CA ALA A 474 1.40 3.70 -3.35
C ALA A 474 2.58 2.72 -3.40
N ALA A 475 2.38 1.46 -2.99
CA ALA A 475 3.40 0.42 -3.12
C ALA A 475 3.75 0.16 -4.60
N ASN A 476 2.73 0.04 -5.47
CA ASN A 476 2.93 -0.19 -6.89
C ASN A 476 3.69 0.96 -7.58
N ILE A 477 3.37 2.22 -7.31
CA ILE A 477 4.02 3.37 -7.96
C ILE A 477 5.39 3.69 -7.33
N GLY A 478 5.56 3.45 -6.02
CA GLY A 478 6.86 3.46 -5.35
C GLY A 478 7.83 2.45 -5.95
N ALA A 479 7.38 1.22 -6.19
CA ALA A 479 8.18 0.16 -6.82
C ALA A 479 8.63 0.53 -8.25
N LEU A 480 7.81 1.28 -8.99
CA LEU A 480 8.16 1.79 -10.32
C LEU A 480 9.14 2.97 -10.25
N GLY A 481 9.03 3.85 -9.25
CA GLY A 481 10.02 4.90 -9.03
C GLY A 481 9.63 6.14 -8.21
N THR A 482 8.41 6.21 -7.66
CA THR A 482 8.02 7.34 -6.80
C THR A 482 8.93 7.45 -5.57
N ALA A 483 9.33 8.68 -5.23
CA ALA A 483 10.34 8.96 -4.20
C ALA A 483 9.73 9.32 -2.84
N LEU A 484 8.58 9.99 -2.83
CA LEU A 484 7.83 10.38 -1.64
C LEU A 484 6.36 9.94 -1.82
N LEU A 485 5.77 9.33 -0.81
CA LEU A 485 4.37 8.91 -0.79
C LEU A 485 3.62 9.79 0.21
N CYS A 486 2.68 10.61 -0.26
CA CYS A 486 1.77 11.31 0.64
C CYS A 486 0.76 10.30 1.20
N TYR A 487 0.69 10.22 2.53
CA TYR A 487 -0.24 9.32 3.17
C TYR A 487 -1.70 9.66 2.87
N VAL A 488 -2.56 8.66 3.08
CA VAL A 488 -4.01 8.79 3.05
C VAL A 488 -4.52 8.13 4.33
N THR A 489 -5.44 8.77 5.03
CA THR A 489 -5.92 8.30 6.35
C THR A 489 -7.21 7.50 6.23
N PRO A 490 -7.63 6.74 7.25
CA PRO A 490 -8.98 6.18 7.32
C PRO A 490 -10.11 7.20 7.15
N LYS A 491 -9.87 8.50 7.42
CA LYS A 491 -10.86 9.58 7.31
C LYS A 491 -10.81 10.38 6.01
N GLU A 492 -10.01 9.97 5.02
CA GLU A 492 -10.11 10.56 3.69
C GLU A 492 -11.55 10.47 3.17
N HIS A 493 -12.00 11.50 2.44
CA HIS A 493 -13.39 11.69 2.00
C HIS A 493 -14.46 11.79 3.12
N LEU A 494 -14.11 11.64 4.40
CA LEU A 494 -15.05 11.59 5.53
C LEU A 494 -14.86 12.71 6.57
N GLY A 495 -13.64 13.17 6.81
CA GLY A 495 -13.37 14.23 7.80
C GLY A 495 -11.89 14.46 8.10
N LEU A 496 -11.60 15.23 9.15
CA LEU A 496 -10.22 15.46 9.58
C LEU A 496 -9.70 14.28 10.44
N PRO A 497 -8.44 13.86 10.23
CA PRO A 497 -7.80 12.83 11.02
C PRO A 497 -7.48 13.32 12.45
N ASN A 498 -7.74 12.45 13.43
CA ASN A 498 -7.20 12.51 14.78
C ASN A 498 -5.86 11.75 14.84
N ARG A 499 -5.19 11.70 16.00
CA ARG A 499 -3.89 11.02 16.14
C ARG A 499 -3.90 9.53 15.76
N ASP A 500 -5.05 8.86 15.92
CA ASP A 500 -5.16 7.41 15.72
C ASP A 500 -5.31 7.12 14.22
N ASP A 501 -6.06 7.96 13.49
CA ASP A 501 -6.08 7.97 12.02
C ASP A 501 -4.72 8.34 11.42
N VAL A 502 -3.99 9.28 12.05
CA VAL A 502 -2.61 9.66 11.67
C VAL A 502 -1.69 8.46 11.80
N LYS A 503 -1.71 7.73 12.94
CA LYS A 503 -0.91 6.50 13.12
C LYS A 503 -1.27 5.46 12.06
N ALA A 504 -2.57 5.21 11.84
CA ALA A 504 -3.03 4.22 10.86
C ALA A 504 -2.53 4.56 9.44
N GLY A 505 -2.63 5.83 9.02
CA GLY A 505 -2.10 6.31 7.75
C GLY A 505 -0.57 6.14 7.64
N VAL A 506 0.19 6.56 8.66
CA VAL A 506 1.66 6.46 8.63
C VAL A 506 2.12 5.00 8.58
N ILE A 507 1.56 4.11 9.40
CA ILE A 507 1.92 2.68 9.40
C ILE A 507 1.58 2.03 8.04
N ALA A 508 0.38 2.29 7.49
CA ALA A 508 0.01 1.78 6.17
C ALA A 508 0.98 2.23 5.06
N TYR A 509 1.47 3.47 5.15
CA TYR A 509 2.40 4.02 4.17
C TYR A 509 3.86 3.62 4.38
N LYS A 510 4.33 3.36 5.60
CA LYS A 510 5.65 2.74 5.81
C LYS A 510 5.67 1.28 5.35
N ILE A 511 4.54 0.56 5.46
CA ILE A 511 4.39 -0.76 4.80
C ILE A 511 4.49 -0.60 3.27
N ALA A 512 3.77 0.34 2.66
CA ALA A 512 3.81 0.56 1.22
C ALA A 512 5.20 0.99 0.71
N ALA A 513 5.89 1.88 1.44
CA ALA A 513 7.23 2.34 1.12
C ALA A 513 8.28 1.21 1.22
N HIS A 514 8.24 0.43 2.30
CA HIS A 514 9.13 -0.72 2.48
C HIS A 514 8.88 -1.82 1.45
N ALA A 515 7.61 -2.11 1.14
CA ALA A 515 7.25 -3.05 0.07
C ALA A 515 7.77 -2.58 -1.32
N ALA A 516 7.74 -1.27 -1.58
CA ALA A 516 8.36 -0.69 -2.76
C ALA A 516 9.90 -0.83 -2.75
N ASP A 517 10.56 -0.61 -1.62
CA ASP A 517 12.02 -0.80 -1.49
C ASP A 517 12.46 -2.26 -1.64
N LEU A 518 11.67 -3.22 -1.15
CA LEU A 518 11.85 -4.64 -1.43
C LEU A 518 11.70 -4.94 -2.93
N ALA A 519 10.65 -4.43 -3.58
CA ALA A 519 10.41 -4.61 -5.01
C ALA A 519 11.48 -3.94 -5.90
N LYS A 520 12.06 -2.82 -5.44
CA LYS A 520 13.24 -2.16 -6.04
C LYS A 520 14.54 -2.95 -5.85
N GLY A 521 14.58 -3.93 -4.96
CA GLY A 521 15.81 -4.61 -4.54
C GLY A 521 16.77 -3.67 -3.79
N HIS A 522 16.25 -2.70 -3.03
CA HIS A 522 17.06 -1.69 -2.35
C HIS A 522 18.04 -2.35 -1.35
N PRO A 523 19.33 -1.96 -1.34
CA PRO A 523 20.30 -2.47 -0.39
C PRO A 523 19.78 -2.45 1.05
N HIS A 524 19.98 -3.57 1.75
CA HIS A 524 19.60 -3.79 3.15
C HIS A 524 18.10 -3.76 3.49
N ALA A 525 17.16 -3.57 2.55
CA ALA A 525 15.73 -3.58 2.85
C ALA A 525 15.26 -4.94 3.41
N GLN A 526 15.54 -6.03 2.68
CA GLN A 526 15.14 -7.40 3.07
C GLN A 526 15.73 -7.87 4.41
N ALA A 527 16.84 -7.28 4.86
CA ALA A 527 17.45 -7.65 6.14
C ALA A 527 16.50 -7.41 7.33
N TRP A 528 15.52 -6.52 7.21
CA TRP A 528 14.49 -6.30 8.23
C TRP A 528 13.48 -7.46 8.25
N ASP A 529 12.96 -7.85 7.09
CA ASP A 529 12.05 -8.98 6.91
C ASP A 529 12.69 -10.31 7.32
N ASP A 530 13.97 -10.50 6.96
CA ASP A 530 14.75 -11.69 7.32
C ASP A 530 14.94 -11.78 8.85
N ALA A 531 15.31 -10.67 9.51
CA ALA A 531 15.47 -10.64 10.97
C ALA A 531 14.15 -10.92 11.70
N LEU A 532 13.04 -10.31 11.26
CA LEU A 532 11.72 -10.53 11.84
C LEU A 532 11.21 -11.97 11.58
N SER A 533 11.45 -12.49 10.38
CA SER A 533 11.08 -13.86 10.01
C SER A 533 11.91 -14.91 10.73
N LYS A 534 13.18 -14.64 10.99
CA LYS A 534 14.04 -15.48 11.85
C LYS A 534 13.55 -15.48 13.29
N ALA A 535 13.27 -14.31 13.87
CA ALA A 535 12.69 -14.21 15.21
C ALA A 535 11.34 -14.95 15.33
N ARG A 536 10.50 -14.90 14.28
CA ARG A 536 9.25 -15.67 14.17
C ARG A 536 9.47 -17.18 14.14
N PHE A 537 10.40 -17.66 13.31
CA PHE A 537 10.70 -19.09 13.18
C PHE A 537 11.34 -19.67 14.44
N GLU A 538 12.14 -18.87 15.15
CA GLU A 538 12.80 -19.24 16.41
C GLU A 538 11.92 -18.97 17.65
N PHE A 539 10.65 -18.59 17.46
CA PHE A 539 9.68 -18.28 18.52
C PHE A 539 10.15 -17.21 19.54
N ARG A 540 11.04 -16.30 19.12
CA ARG A 540 11.49 -15.14 19.89
C ARG A 540 10.43 -14.04 19.81
N TRP A 541 9.25 -14.29 20.38
CA TRP A 541 8.07 -13.42 20.26
C TRP A 541 8.35 -11.95 20.59
N MET A 542 9.05 -11.67 21.69
CA MET A 542 9.40 -10.29 22.08
C MET A 542 10.35 -9.60 21.09
N ASP A 543 11.17 -10.35 20.35
CA ASP A 543 11.99 -9.81 19.27
C ASP A 543 11.16 -9.59 18.00
N GLN A 544 10.26 -10.53 17.65
CA GLN A 544 9.33 -10.35 16.54
C GLN A 544 8.44 -9.10 16.74
N PHE A 545 7.99 -8.84 17.96
CA PHE A 545 7.23 -7.63 18.29
C PHE A 545 8.11 -6.38 18.15
N ALA A 546 9.28 -6.35 18.82
CA ALA A 546 10.19 -5.20 18.79
C ALA A 546 10.73 -4.86 17.39
N LEU A 547 10.89 -5.87 16.51
CA LEU A 547 11.26 -5.70 15.11
C LEU A 547 10.12 -5.18 14.23
N SER A 548 8.85 -5.22 14.65
CA SER A 548 7.74 -4.76 13.82
C SER A 548 7.62 -3.23 13.76
N LEU A 549 6.87 -2.72 12.78
CA LEU A 549 6.59 -1.28 12.65
C LEU A 549 5.75 -0.73 13.82
N ASP A 550 4.96 -1.59 14.48
CA ASP A 550 4.09 -1.23 15.61
C ASP A 550 4.13 -2.33 16.70
N PRO A 551 5.19 -2.37 17.52
CA PRO A 551 5.44 -3.46 18.47
C PRO A 551 4.32 -3.71 19.46
N MET A 552 3.67 -2.65 19.95
CA MET A 552 2.64 -2.76 20.98
C MET A 552 1.35 -3.37 20.43
N THR A 553 0.94 -3.01 19.20
CA THR A 553 -0.22 -3.63 18.53
C THR A 553 0.08 -5.08 18.15
N ALA A 554 1.30 -5.39 17.70
CA ALA A 554 1.71 -6.76 17.40
C ALA A 554 1.70 -7.66 18.66
N MET A 555 2.09 -7.11 19.82
CA MET A 555 2.03 -7.81 21.10
C MET A 555 0.60 -7.95 21.63
N SER A 556 -0.23 -6.89 21.56
CA SER A 556 -1.60 -6.94 22.10
C SER A 556 -2.47 -7.95 21.36
N PHE A 557 -2.39 -8.03 20.02
CA PHE A 557 -3.16 -8.99 19.22
C PHE A 557 -2.78 -10.46 19.50
N HIS A 558 -1.54 -10.73 19.94
CA HIS A 558 -1.16 -12.05 20.46
C HIS A 558 -1.79 -12.28 21.85
N ASP A 559 -1.67 -11.30 22.73
CA ASP A 559 -2.03 -11.38 24.15
C ASP A 559 -3.54 -11.39 24.41
N GLU A 560 -4.37 -10.94 23.46
CA GLU A 560 -5.83 -11.15 23.45
C GLU A 560 -6.23 -12.62 23.63
N THR A 561 -5.36 -13.56 23.23
CA THR A 561 -5.62 -15.01 23.35
C THR A 561 -4.58 -15.77 24.18
N LEU A 562 -3.34 -15.28 24.27
CA LEU A 562 -2.25 -15.90 25.03
C LEU A 562 -1.47 -14.86 25.86
N PRO A 563 -2.09 -14.22 26.87
CA PRO A 563 -1.50 -13.09 27.59
C PRO A 563 -0.32 -13.45 28.50
N SER A 564 -0.20 -14.71 28.93
CA SER A 564 0.79 -15.12 29.94
C SER A 564 2.24 -14.99 29.46
N ASP A 565 3.15 -14.64 30.36
CA ASP A 565 4.59 -14.51 30.04
C ASP A 565 5.18 -15.80 29.44
N GLY A 566 4.71 -16.97 29.90
CA GLY A 566 5.11 -18.26 29.36
C GLY A 566 4.73 -18.48 27.89
N ALA A 567 3.73 -17.76 27.37
CA ALA A 567 3.41 -17.79 25.95
C ALA A 567 4.43 -17.03 25.09
N LYS A 568 5.15 -16.05 25.66
CA LYS A 568 6.20 -15.28 24.97
C LYS A 568 7.46 -16.11 24.63
N VAL A 569 7.50 -17.36 25.09
CA VAL A 569 8.50 -18.39 24.75
C VAL A 569 7.86 -19.71 24.26
N ALA A 570 6.57 -19.70 23.93
CA ALA A 570 5.87 -20.89 23.45
C ALA A 570 6.15 -21.12 21.96
N HIS A 571 6.42 -22.37 21.59
CA HIS A 571 6.67 -22.78 20.20
C HIS A 571 5.36 -22.94 19.39
N PHE A 572 4.38 -22.07 19.63
CA PHE A 572 3.08 -22.01 18.97
C PHE A 572 2.35 -20.71 19.32
N CYS A 573 1.28 -20.40 18.58
CA CYS A 573 0.26 -19.42 18.98
C CYS A 573 -1.14 -20.06 18.95
N SER A 574 -2.15 -19.31 19.37
CA SER A 574 -3.56 -19.74 19.46
C SER A 574 -4.15 -20.24 18.13
N MET A 575 -3.65 -19.76 16.99
CA MET A 575 -4.12 -20.14 15.64
C MET A 575 -3.96 -21.63 15.33
N CYS A 576 -2.91 -22.29 15.85
CA CYS A 576 -2.61 -23.69 15.58
C CYS A 576 -2.49 -24.55 16.85
N GLY A 577 -2.25 -23.92 18.01
CA GLY A 577 -1.94 -24.62 19.25
C GLY A 577 -0.62 -25.42 19.19
N PRO A 578 -0.27 -26.12 20.29
CA PRO A 578 1.03 -26.78 20.44
C PRO A 578 1.27 -27.95 19.49
N LYS A 579 0.21 -28.60 18.98
CA LYS A 579 0.31 -29.83 18.17
C LYS A 579 0.41 -29.61 16.66
N PHE A 580 -0.02 -28.44 16.15
CA PHE A 580 -0.16 -28.20 14.72
C PHE A 580 0.59 -26.95 14.22
N CYS A 581 1.45 -26.34 15.04
CA CYS A 581 2.30 -25.25 14.59
C CYS A 581 3.33 -25.76 13.56
N SER A 582 3.19 -25.33 12.30
CA SER A 582 4.04 -25.77 11.18
C SER A 582 5.52 -25.46 11.39
N MET A 583 5.85 -24.33 12.01
CA MET A 583 7.24 -23.96 12.33
C MET A 583 7.84 -24.90 13.40
N LYS A 584 7.04 -25.34 14.39
CA LYS A 584 7.48 -26.32 15.40
C LYS A 584 7.69 -27.70 14.78
N ILE A 585 6.77 -28.15 13.94
CA ILE A 585 6.93 -29.39 13.16
C ILE A 585 8.21 -29.32 12.31
N THR A 586 8.52 -28.15 11.72
CA THR A 586 9.75 -27.93 10.94
C THR A 586 11.02 -27.94 11.81
N GLU A 587 10.97 -27.36 13.02
CA GLU A 587 12.05 -27.40 14.02
C GLU A 587 12.39 -28.85 14.40
N ASP A 588 11.37 -29.67 14.68
CA ASP A 588 11.55 -31.06 15.10
C ASP A 588 12.02 -31.95 13.93
N VAL A 589 11.56 -31.69 12.71
CA VAL A 589 12.08 -32.33 11.48
C VAL A 589 13.55 -31.96 11.23
N ARG A 590 13.96 -30.70 11.46
CA ARG A 590 15.37 -30.30 11.36
C ARG A 590 16.23 -31.00 12.41
N LYS A 591 15.79 -31.04 13.68
CA LYS A 591 16.49 -31.75 14.76
C LYS A 591 16.60 -33.26 14.52
N TYR A 592 15.59 -33.88 13.90
CA TYR A 592 15.68 -35.27 13.44
C TYR A 592 16.73 -35.42 12.32
N ALA A 593 16.70 -34.54 11.32
CA ALA A 593 17.62 -34.59 10.18
C ALA A 593 19.08 -34.24 10.54
N GLU A 594 19.32 -33.41 11.55
CA GLU A 594 20.66 -33.18 12.13
C GLU A 594 21.24 -34.47 12.74
N LYS A 595 20.40 -35.29 13.39
CA LYS A 595 20.82 -36.52 14.06
C LYS A 595 20.92 -37.74 13.13
N TYR A 596 20.11 -37.80 12.06
CA TYR A 596 19.99 -38.99 11.20
C TYR A 596 20.20 -38.72 9.70
N GLY A 597 20.31 -37.46 9.28
CA GLY A 597 20.33 -37.03 7.88
C GLY A 597 18.93 -36.95 7.26
N TYR A 598 18.82 -36.18 6.17
CA TYR A 598 17.66 -36.18 5.26
C TYR A 598 17.69 -37.42 4.33
N GLY A 599 17.76 -38.63 4.91
CA GLY A 599 17.78 -39.89 4.18
C GLY A 599 16.50 -40.15 3.38
N THR A 600 16.46 -41.22 2.58
CA THR A 600 15.23 -41.55 1.84
C THR A 600 14.09 -41.89 2.81
N ALA A 601 12.84 -41.76 2.36
CA ALA A 601 11.67 -42.07 3.18
C ALA A 601 11.74 -43.51 3.74
N GLU A 602 12.32 -44.45 3.00
CA GLU A 602 12.51 -45.84 3.41
C GLU A 602 13.58 -45.99 4.50
N GLU A 603 14.69 -45.24 4.43
CA GLU A 603 15.68 -45.21 5.50
C GLU A 603 15.12 -44.60 6.79
N ALA A 604 14.37 -43.51 6.69
CA ALA A 604 13.72 -42.86 7.83
C ALA A 604 12.66 -43.78 8.46
N LEU A 605 11.87 -44.48 7.65
CA LEU A 605 10.88 -45.46 8.10
C LEU A 605 11.55 -46.63 8.81
N GLN A 606 12.57 -47.24 8.20
CA GLN A 606 13.29 -48.39 8.78
C GLN A 606 13.93 -48.02 10.11
N ARG A 607 14.69 -46.92 10.18
CA ARG A 607 15.31 -46.45 11.44
C ARG A 607 14.27 -46.07 12.49
N GLY A 608 13.10 -45.56 12.09
CA GLY A 608 11.96 -45.32 12.99
C GLY A 608 11.38 -46.61 13.57
N MET A 609 11.18 -47.64 12.74
CA MET A 609 10.73 -48.96 13.18
C MET A 609 11.77 -49.67 14.07
N ASP A 610 13.06 -49.53 13.76
CA ASP A 610 14.16 -50.10 14.55
C ASP A 610 14.26 -49.42 15.92
N ALA A 611 14.13 -48.09 15.98
CA ALA A 611 14.13 -47.33 17.23
C ALA A 611 12.91 -47.67 18.12
N MET A 612 11.71 -47.70 17.53
CA MET A 612 10.49 -48.14 18.23
C MET A 612 10.61 -49.60 18.69
N SER A 613 11.17 -50.49 17.86
CA SER A 613 11.44 -51.88 18.25
C SER A 613 12.41 -51.96 19.43
N ALA A 614 13.44 -51.12 19.47
CA ALA A 614 14.37 -51.05 20.59
C ALA A 614 13.69 -50.55 21.87
N GLU A 615 12.83 -49.53 21.80
CA GLU A 615 12.03 -49.08 22.96
C GLU A 615 11.04 -50.16 23.43
N PHE A 616 10.31 -50.84 22.54
CA PHE A 616 9.42 -51.95 22.91
C PHE A 616 10.18 -53.17 23.47
N GLN A 617 11.41 -53.44 23.01
CA GLN A 617 12.29 -54.47 23.58
C GLN A 617 12.84 -54.06 24.96
N ALA A 618 13.12 -52.78 25.19
CA ALA A 618 13.56 -52.25 26.47
C ALA A 618 12.42 -52.23 27.50
N ALA A 619 11.24 -51.72 27.13
CA ALA A 619 10.05 -51.67 27.98
C ALA A 619 9.62 -53.08 28.46
N LYS A 620 9.82 -54.12 27.64
CA LYS A 620 9.61 -55.53 28.01
C LYS A 620 10.51 -56.04 29.15
N LYS A 621 11.50 -55.28 29.62
CA LYS A 621 12.35 -55.64 30.78
C LYS A 621 12.01 -54.93 32.09
N THR A 622 11.07 -53.98 32.10
CA THR A 622 10.73 -53.20 33.31
C THR A 622 9.22 -53.16 33.55
N ILE A 623 8.61 -54.34 33.72
CA ILE A 623 7.24 -54.49 34.22
C ILE A 623 7.24 -55.42 35.45
N SER A 624 7.73 -54.90 36.56
CA SER A 624 7.19 -55.17 37.89
C SER A 624 6.37 -53.94 38.29
N GLY A 625 5.15 -54.14 38.81
CA GLY A 625 4.13 -53.08 38.86
C GLY A 625 4.38 -51.92 39.84
N GLU A 626 3.42 -51.00 39.82
CA GLU A 626 3.24 -49.85 40.73
C GLU A 626 4.24 -48.69 40.60
N GLN A 627 3.92 -47.74 39.70
CA GLN A 627 4.02 -46.31 40.03
C GLN A 627 2.99 -45.48 39.23
N HIS A 628 2.66 -44.28 39.72
CA HIS A 628 1.46 -43.54 39.32
C HIS A 628 1.67 -42.54 38.19
N GLY A 629 0.71 -42.53 37.26
CA GLY A 629 -0.07 -41.32 36.97
C GLY A 629 0.59 -40.20 36.18
N GLU A 630 0.50 -40.28 34.86
CA GLU A 630 0.51 -39.11 33.97
C GLU A 630 -0.53 -39.30 32.83
N ALA A 631 -1.07 -38.19 32.32
CA ALA A 631 -2.27 -38.21 31.49
C ALA A 631 -1.97 -38.50 30.00
N GLY A 632 -1.97 -39.78 29.64
CA GLY A 632 -1.98 -40.23 28.24
C GLY A 632 -3.24 -39.75 27.51
N GLY A 633 -3.08 -38.99 26.44
CA GLY A 633 -4.20 -38.33 25.75
C GLY A 633 -4.90 -39.20 24.71
N GLU A 634 -6.05 -39.77 25.06
CA GLU A 634 -6.99 -40.35 24.09
C GLU A 634 -7.72 -39.24 23.32
N ILE A 635 -7.82 -39.39 21.99
CA ILE A 635 -8.59 -38.47 21.14
C ILE A 635 -10.05 -38.95 21.10
N TYR A 636 -10.88 -38.38 21.97
CA TYR A 636 -12.32 -38.60 21.95
C TYR A 636 -12.94 -38.05 20.66
N LEU A 637 -13.31 -38.96 19.74
CA LEU A 637 -14.35 -38.72 18.75
C LEU A 637 -15.72 -38.96 19.42
N PRO A 638 -16.70 -38.04 19.33
CA PRO A 638 -18.06 -38.31 19.77
C PRO A 638 -18.71 -39.44 18.97
N GLU A 639 -19.32 -40.42 19.65
CA GLU A 639 -20.02 -41.56 19.01
C GLU A 639 -21.13 -41.12 18.04
N ASP A 640 -21.70 -39.93 18.26
CA ASP A 640 -22.74 -39.31 17.45
C ASP A 640 -22.34 -39.15 15.97
N TYR A 641 -21.04 -38.95 15.69
CA TYR A 641 -20.58 -38.73 14.32
C TYR A 641 -20.52 -40.04 13.51
N VAL A 642 -20.19 -41.16 14.17
CA VAL A 642 -20.04 -42.49 13.53
C VAL A 642 -21.42 -43.06 13.16
N ASN A 643 -22.40 -42.93 14.06
CA ASN A 643 -23.75 -43.47 13.86
C ASN A 643 -24.61 -42.73 12.81
N SER A 644 -24.09 -41.65 12.22
CA SER A 644 -24.81 -40.82 11.25
C SER A 644 -24.97 -41.45 9.85
N LYS A 645 -24.27 -42.55 9.54
CA LYS A 645 -24.25 -43.17 8.20
C LYS A 645 -25.13 -44.41 7.99
N GLU A 646 -25.72 -44.98 9.04
CA GLU A 646 -26.50 -46.24 8.96
C GLU A 646 -27.96 -46.10 9.43
N ARG A 647 -28.69 -45.06 8.98
CA ARG A 647 -30.13 -44.93 9.30
C ARG A 647 -30.99 -44.14 8.30
N SER A 648 -31.07 -44.60 7.05
CA SER A 648 -32.02 -44.03 6.07
C SER A 648 -32.62 -45.03 5.06
N THR A 649 -32.89 -46.27 5.47
CA THR A 649 -33.64 -47.24 4.66
C THR A 649 -34.78 -47.91 5.44
N THR A 650 -36.01 -47.71 4.95
CA THR A 650 -37.26 -48.46 5.26
C THR A 650 -37.85 -48.37 6.69
N SER A 651 -39.18 -48.34 6.90
CA SER A 651 -40.31 -48.11 5.96
C SER A 651 -41.66 -47.97 6.69
N SER A 652 -42.59 -47.16 6.13
CA SER A 652 -44.05 -47.36 6.24
C SER A 652 -44.76 -46.65 5.07
N SER A 653 -45.27 -47.25 3.99
CA SER A 653 -46.13 -48.43 3.76
C SER A 653 -47.60 -48.05 3.44
N HIS A 654 -47.90 -47.65 2.20
CA HIS A 654 -49.26 -47.56 1.65
C HIS A 654 -49.34 -48.08 0.18
N LEU A 655 -49.68 -49.37 0.07
CA LEU A 655 -50.50 -50.06 -0.96
C LEU A 655 -50.40 -49.73 -2.48
N CYS A 656 -50.00 -50.77 -3.23
CA CYS A 656 -50.56 -51.25 -4.52
C CYS A 656 -50.27 -50.52 -5.86
N PRO A 657 -50.25 -51.24 -7.01
CA PRO A 657 -49.75 -52.62 -7.17
C PRO A 657 -48.93 -52.90 -8.46
N GLY A 658 -47.80 -53.61 -8.30
CA GLY A 658 -47.29 -54.68 -9.18
C GLY A 658 -47.19 -54.52 -10.71
N LEU A 659 -45.95 -54.64 -11.21
CA LEU A 659 -45.63 -55.71 -12.18
C LEU A 659 -44.23 -56.28 -11.90
N VAL A 660 -44.02 -57.55 -12.27
CA VAL A 660 -42.75 -58.29 -12.14
C VAL A 660 -42.12 -58.45 -13.53
N LEU A 661 -40.79 -58.46 -13.65
CA LEU A 661 -40.05 -59.40 -14.54
C LEU A 661 -38.51 -59.36 -14.35
N LEU A 662 -37.94 -60.57 -14.39
CA LEU A 662 -36.56 -60.98 -14.73
C LEU A 662 -35.32 -60.58 -13.89
N ARG A 663 -34.52 -61.63 -13.62
CA ARG A 663 -33.11 -61.61 -13.21
C ARG A 663 -32.22 -61.94 -14.41
N SER A 664 -30.99 -61.44 -14.41
CA SER A 664 -29.75 -62.13 -14.83
C SER A 664 -28.58 -61.23 -14.39
N GLU A 665 -27.59 -61.66 -13.61
CA GLU A 665 -26.54 -62.64 -13.94
C GLU A 665 -25.70 -62.27 -15.16
N LEU A 666 -24.50 -61.72 -14.92
CA LEU A 666 -23.24 -62.28 -15.45
C LEU A 666 -22.01 -61.59 -14.81
N GLN A 667 -20.99 -62.40 -14.48
CA GLN A 667 -19.63 -61.92 -14.21
C GLN A 667 -18.78 -62.01 -15.48
N ALA A 668 -17.73 -61.18 -15.50
CA ALA A 668 -16.50 -61.23 -16.31
C ALA A 668 -16.31 -62.33 -17.38
N HIS A 669 -16.10 -61.88 -18.63
CA HIS A 669 -15.04 -62.27 -19.59
C HIS A 669 -14.97 -61.11 -20.64
N TRP A 670 -14.01 -60.92 -21.55
CA TRP A 670 -12.97 -61.76 -22.16
C TRP A 670 -11.68 -60.94 -22.41
N HIS A 671 -10.52 -61.60 -22.38
CA HIS A 671 -9.67 -61.68 -23.57
C HIS A 671 -8.82 -62.96 -23.50
N HIS A 672 -8.50 -63.55 -24.65
CA HIS A 672 -7.85 -64.87 -24.76
C HIS A 672 -6.77 -64.86 -25.84
N ASP A 673 -5.92 -65.90 -25.82
CA ASP A 673 -4.82 -66.20 -26.75
C ASP A 673 -3.59 -65.24 -26.67
N TYR A 674 -2.32 -65.67 -26.88
CA TYR A 674 -1.79 -66.87 -27.55
C TYR A 674 -0.57 -67.51 -26.80
N ILE A 675 -0.64 -68.82 -26.52
CA ILE A 675 0.44 -69.85 -26.43
C ILE A 675 1.78 -69.56 -25.70
N ASN A 676 2.00 -70.19 -24.51
CA ASN A 676 3.01 -71.25 -24.25
C ASN A 676 3.13 -71.63 -22.74
N GLY A 677 3.57 -72.85 -22.37
CA GLY A 677 4.43 -73.04 -21.17
C GLY A 677 4.06 -73.98 -19.99
N VAL A 678 2.99 -74.80 -20.06
CA VAL A 678 2.63 -75.97 -19.19
C VAL A 678 3.61 -76.45 -18.08
N ASN A 679 3.20 -76.43 -16.77
CA ASN A 679 3.17 -77.60 -15.83
C ASN A 679 2.87 -77.28 -14.33
N ASN A 680 2.06 -78.16 -13.68
CA ASN A 680 1.88 -78.49 -12.23
C ASN A 680 1.49 -77.37 -11.22
N LEU A 681 0.61 -77.52 -10.19
CA LEU A 681 0.21 -78.60 -9.25
C LEU A 681 1.27 -78.89 -8.13
N GLU A 682 0.95 -79.10 -6.84
CA GLU A 682 -0.33 -79.44 -6.15
C GLU A 682 -0.34 -79.10 -4.62
N GLU A 683 -1.46 -79.40 -3.92
CA GLU A 683 -1.69 -79.53 -2.44
C GLU A 683 -1.72 -78.30 -1.48
N LEU A 684 -2.24 -78.41 -0.22
CA LEU A 684 -3.62 -78.65 0.27
C LEU A 684 -3.71 -78.52 1.84
N GLY A 685 -4.89 -78.15 2.38
CA GLY A 685 -5.28 -78.31 3.82
C GLY A 685 -4.99 -77.12 4.76
N ALA A 686 -5.87 -76.53 5.61
CA ALA A 686 -7.30 -76.61 6.01
C ALA A 686 -7.58 -77.01 7.48
N SER A 687 -8.19 -76.11 8.29
CA SER A 687 -9.07 -76.43 9.44
C SER A 687 -9.73 -75.19 10.10
N PHE A 688 -10.99 -75.30 10.55
CA PHE A 688 -11.78 -74.32 11.34
C PHE A 688 -12.64 -75.06 12.40
N PRO A 689 -12.90 -74.48 13.59
CA PRO A 689 -14.27 -74.38 14.14
C PRO A 689 -14.51 -73.05 14.94
N THR A 690 -15.62 -72.28 14.99
CA THR A 690 -17.11 -72.38 14.88
C THR A 690 -17.88 -72.28 16.22
N GLY A 691 -18.73 -71.24 16.38
CA GLY A 691 -19.87 -71.14 17.33
C GLY A 691 -19.70 -70.18 18.54
N ILE A 692 -20.75 -69.71 19.26
CA ILE A 692 -22.23 -69.77 19.10
C ILE A 692 -22.92 -68.62 19.92
N SER A 693 -24.25 -68.45 19.81
CA SER A 693 -25.11 -67.30 20.21
C SER A 693 -25.52 -67.07 21.70
N GLY A 694 -25.86 -65.81 22.06
CA GLY A 694 -26.68 -65.32 23.22
C GLY A 694 -26.86 -63.78 23.15
N TRP A 695 -27.88 -63.02 23.61
CA TRP A 695 -29.12 -63.20 24.43
C TRP A 695 -28.94 -63.38 25.96
N GLU A 696 -29.62 -62.65 26.89
CA GLU A 696 -30.47 -61.42 26.84
C GLU A 696 -30.73 -60.81 28.27
N TRP A 697 -31.47 -59.68 28.40
CA TRP A 697 -32.14 -59.11 29.63
C TRP A 697 -31.26 -58.41 30.72
N ILE A 698 -31.72 -57.51 31.63
CA ILE A 698 -33.06 -56.97 31.97
C ILE A 698 -33.07 -55.49 32.54
N PHE A 699 -34.25 -54.84 32.48
CA PHE A 699 -34.85 -53.68 33.21
C PHE A 699 -34.24 -53.17 34.56
N LYS A 700 -34.46 -51.91 35.05
CA LYS A 700 -35.75 -51.29 35.47
C LYS A 700 -35.71 -49.77 35.86
N TYR A 701 -36.78 -49.02 35.52
CA TYR A 701 -37.54 -47.99 36.32
C TYR A 701 -36.82 -46.72 36.89
N SER A 702 -37.46 -45.54 37.12
CA SER A 702 -38.77 -44.97 36.71
C SER A 702 -38.95 -43.49 37.17
N GLY A 703 -39.73 -42.68 36.43
CA GLY A 703 -40.25 -41.36 36.85
C GLY A 703 -40.56 -40.44 35.65
N PHE A 704 -41.79 -40.33 35.10
CA PHE A 704 -42.98 -39.58 35.58
C PHE A 704 -42.74 -38.07 35.86
N GLN A 705 -43.50 -37.11 35.31
CA GLN A 705 -44.60 -37.20 34.32
C GLN A 705 -44.98 -35.81 33.71
N ALA A 706 -45.61 -35.82 32.52
CA ALA A 706 -46.55 -34.80 31.98
C ALA A 706 -45.98 -33.41 31.55
N ARG A 707 -46.59 -32.62 30.64
CA ARG A 707 -47.89 -32.76 29.93
C ARG A 707 -47.90 -32.04 28.55
N MET A 708 -48.81 -32.49 27.67
CA MET A 708 -49.30 -31.84 26.41
C MET A 708 -50.58 -31.00 26.72
N LEU A 709 -51.18 -30.12 25.88
CA LEU A 709 -51.06 -29.48 24.53
C LEU A 709 -52.18 -28.37 24.48
N PRO A 710 -52.52 -27.62 23.38
CA PRO A 710 -51.90 -27.27 22.09
C PRO A 710 -51.97 -25.73 21.75
N ASP A 711 -51.82 -25.40 20.46
CA ASP A 711 -52.37 -24.23 19.70
C ASP A 711 -52.06 -22.77 20.07
N GLN A 712 -51.47 -22.04 19.11
CA GLN A 712 -52.14 -21.06 18.22
C GLN A 712 -51.21 -20.79 17.01
N ALA A 713 -51.74 -20.29 15.89
CA ALA A 713 -50.98 -20.08 14.65
C ALA A 713 -51.01 -18.62 14.17
N GLU A 714 -49.91 -18.11 13.61
CA GLU A 714 -49.93 -16.92 12.76
C GLU A 714 -48.75 -16.90 11.76
N THR A 715 -48.80 -16.00 10.76
CA THR A 715 -48.04 -16.13 9.50
C THR A 715 -47.05 -14.98 9.25
N VAL A 716 -45.82 -15.32 8.82
CA VAL A 716 -44.78 -14.38 8.35
C VAL A 716 -44.07 -15.01 7.13
N PRO A 717 -43.73 -14.27 6.05
CA PRO A 717 -43.60 -14.86 4.71
C PRO A 717 -42.18 -15.26 4.26
N LEU A 718 -42.11 -15.94 3.11
CA LEU A 718 -40.87 -16.16 2.36
C LEU A 718 -40.27 -14.84 1.87
N ASN A 719 -38.94 -14.71 1.98
CA ASN A 719 -38.07 -14.40 0.84
C ASN A 719 -36.58 -14.43 1.24
N LEU A 720 -35.87 -15.53 0.92
CA LEU A 720 -34.41 -15.54 0.81
C LEU A 720 -33.98 -16.62 -0.19
N ILE A 721 -33.46 -16.21 -1.35
CA ILE A 721 -32.95 -17.13 -2.37
C ILE A 721 -31.43 -17.28 -2.19
N ARG A 722 -31.01 -18.56 -2.27
CA ARG A 722 -29.66 -19.13 -2.10
C ARG A 722 -28.49 -18.28 -2.62
N VAL A 723 -27.35 -18.42 -1.94
CA VAL A 723 -26.02 -17.97 -2.39
C VAL A 723 -25.00 -19.11 -2.21
N MET A 724 -24.23 -19.41 -3.26
CA MET A 724 -22.98 -20.22 -3.28
C MET A 724 -23.06 -21.73 -2.95
N PRO A 725 -22.01 -22.54 -3.22
CA PRO A 725 -20.68 -22.20 -3.77
C PRO A 725 -20.28 -22.89 -5.10
N ALA A 726 -19.09 -22.54 -5.59
CA ALA A 726 -18.51 -23.03 -6.85
C ALA A 726 -17.88 -24.44 -6.74
N GLN A 727 -17.80 -25.15 -7.89
CA GLN A 727 -16.98 -26.37 -8.04
C GLN A 727 -16.14 -26.42 -9.34
N GLY A 728 -16.35 -25.53 -10.32
CA GLY A 728 -15.65 -25.61 -11.62
C GLY A 728 -14.17 -25.22 -11.62
N ALA A 729 -13.73 -24.33 -10.73
CA ALA A 729 -12.39 -23.73 -10.82
C ALA A 729 -11.24 -24.66 -10.36
N CYS A 730 -11.49 -25.58 -9.43
CA CYS A 730 -10.43 -26.36 -8.78
C CYS A 730 -9.80 -27.43 -9.70
N ILE A 731 -10.55 -27.95 -10.67
CA ILE A 731 -10.09 -29.02 -11.57
C ILE A 731 -9.05 -28.48 -12.57
N PHE A 732 -9.26 -27.26 -13.07
CA PHE A 732 -8.36 -26.66 -14.07
C PHE A 732 -6.97 -26.36 -13.50
N LEU A 733 -6.91 -25.84 -12.27
CA LEU A 733 -5.65 -25.57 -11.57
C LEU A 733 -4.86 -26.86 -11.28
N PHE A 734 -5.57 -27.94 -10.93
CA PHE A 734 -4.96 -29.24 -10.62
C PHE A 734 -4.30 -29.89 -11.84
N LEU A 735 -4.92 -29.77 -13.03
CA LEU A 735 -4.37 -30.34 -14.27
C LEU A 735 -3.13 -29.59 -14.77
N VAL A 736 -3.10 -28.25 -14.67
CA VAL A 736 -1.92 -27.45 -15.03
C VAL A 736 -0.74 -27.79 -14.12
N LEU A 737 -0.95 -27.84 -12.81
CA LEU A 737 0.09 -28.24 -11.84
C LEU A 737 0.59 -29.67 -12.07
N LEU A 738 -0.30 -30.61 -12.42
CA LEU A 738 0.11 -31.99 -12.74
C LEU A 738 1.04 -32.03 -13.96
N GLN A 739 0.77 -31.21 -14.98
CA GLN A 739 1.59 -31.13 -16.19
C GLN A 739 2.97 -30.50 -15.93
N GLU A 740 3.06 -29.45 -15.10
CA GLU A 740 4.34 -28.86 -14.69
C GLU A 740 5.17 -29.84 -13.83
N VAL A 741 4.54 -30.50 -12.84
CA VAL A 741 5.23 -31.48 -11.97
C VAL A 741 5.80 -32.65 -12.77
N LEU A 742 5.01 -33.24 -13.68
CA LEU A 742 5.45 -34.35 -14.52
C LEU A 742 6.59 -33.96 -15.47
N THR A 743 6.56 -32.73 -16.02
CA THR A 743 7.61 -32.22 -16.91
C THR A 743 8.91 -31.88 -16.15
N THR A 744 8.82 -31.52 -14.86
CA THR A 744 9.97 -31.06 -14.06
C THR A 744 10.66 -32.18 -13.29
N GLN A 745 9.97 -33.29 -12.95
CA GLN A 745 10.58 -34.39 -12.18
C GLN A 745 11.13 -35.57 -13.01
N PHE A 746 10.65 -35.82 -14.22
CA PHE A 746 11.08 -36.97 -15.03
C PHE A 746 11.98 -36.59 -16.22
N GLY A 747 13.24 -36.30 -15.91
CA GLY A 747 14.31 -36.09 -16.90
C GLY A 747 14.69 -37.36 -17.65
N LEU A 748 13.85 -37.82 -18.58
CA LEU A 748 14.07 -39.03 -19.40
C LEU A 748 14.61 -38.68 -20.79
N ALA A 749 15.86 -39.08 -21.06
CA ALA A 749 16.46 -38.98 -22.37
C ALA A 749 15.96 -40.08 -23.33
N ASN A 750 15.71 -39.69 -24.60
CA ASN A 750 15.56 -40.52 -25.80
C ASN A 750 15.25 -42.03 -25.61
N THR A 751 13.97 -42.43 -25.66
CA THR A 751 13.54 -43.70 -26.29
C THR A 751 12.03 -43.73 -26.58
N GLY A 752 11.61 -44.48 -27.61
CA GLY A 752 10.23 -45.00 -27.73
C GLY A 752 9.12 -44.05 -28.19
N LYS A 753 9.02 -43.75 -29.50
CA LYS A 753 7.79 -43.18 -30.08
C LYS A 753 6.66 -44.23 -30.15
N GLN A 754 5.84 -44.39 -29.10
CA GLN A 754 4.51 -45.01 -29.27
C GLN A 754 3.42 -44.75 -28.20
N GLN A 755 3.72 -44.26 -26.99
CA GLN A 755 2.68 -44.14 -25.94
C GLN A 755 1.82 -42.85 -25.95
N ILE A 756 2.15 -41.85 -26.77
CA ILE A 756 1.46 -40.54 -26.75
C ILE A 756 0.04 -40.58 -27.38
N GLN A 757 -0.32 -41.62 -28.15
CA GLN A 757 -1.62 -41.67 -28.85
C GLN A 757 -2.81 -42.01 -27.95
N HIS A 758 -2.63 -42.71 -26.83
CA HIS A 758 -3.75 -43.14 -25.98
C HIS A 758 -4.31 -42.03 -25.07
N VAL A 759 -3.50 -41.04 -24.68
CA VAL A 759 -3.96 -39.91 -23.85
C VAL A 759 -4.86 -38.96 -24.65
N GLY A 760 -4.54 -38.71 -25.92
CA GLY A 760 -5.31 -37.82 -26.78
C GLY A 760 -6.75 -38.30 -27.04
N HIS A 761 -6.94 -39.61 -27.23
CA HIS A 761 -8.28 -40.18 -27.44
C HIS A 761 -9.20 -40.05 -26.22
N ALA A 762 -8.67 -40.22 -24.99
CA ALA A 762 -9.46 -40.07 -23.78
C ALA A 762 -9.98 -38.64 -23.58
N ILE A 763 -9.16 -37.64 -23.92
CA ILE A 763 -9.55 -36.22 -23.87
C ILE A 763 -10.60 -35.91 -24.96
N TRP A 764 -10.44 -36.45 -26.16
CA TRP A 764 -11.38 -36.21 -27.27
C TRP A 764 -12.79 -36.74 -26.98
N SER A 765 -12.91 -38.01 -26.56
CA SER A 765 -14.21 -38.60 -26.24
C SER A 765 -14.90 -38.00 -25.01
N TRP A 766 -14.15 -37.34 -24.12
CA TRP A 766 -14.75 -36.57 -23.02
C TRP A 766 -15.33 -35.23 -23.51
N LEU A 767 -14.65 -34.55 -24.44
CA LEU A 767 -15.14 -33.31 -25.06
C LEU A 767 -16.41 -33.54 -25.89
N GLU A 768 -16.50 -34.65 -26.64
CA GLU A 768 -17.72 -35.01 -27.38
C GLU A 768 -18.91 -35.32 -26.45
N LEU A 769 -18.66 -35.89 -25.26
CA LEU A 769 -19.71 -36.12 -24.25
C LEU A 769 -20.23 -34.81 -23.63
N CYS A 770 -19.37 -33.82 -23.42
CA CYS A 770 -19.78 -32.50 -22.91
C CYS A 770 -20.56 -31.65 -23.94
N GLN A 771 -20.63 -32.07 -25.21
CA GLN A 771 -21.19 -31.25 -26.29
C GLN A 771 -22.70 -31.45 -26.53
N ASN A 772 -23.34 -32.44 -25.89
CA ASN A 772 -24.73 -32.83 -26.16
C ASN A 772 -25.78 -32.26 -25.19
N ASP A 773 -25.41 -31.42 -24.20
CA ASP A 773 -26.29 -31.11 -23.05
C ASP A 773 -26.39 -29.61 -22.69
N TYR A 774 -26.10 -28.70 -23.63
CA TYR A 774 -26.20 -27.23 -23.42
C TYR A 774 -26.67 -26.42 -24.66
N GLU A 775 -27.92 -26.61 -25.10
CA GLU A 775 -28.61 -25.61 -25.93
C GLU A 775 -29.47 -24.65 -25.09
N THR A 776 -28.90 -23.54 -24.60
CA THR A 776 -29.56 -22.21 -24.61
C THR A 776 -28.65 -21.08 -24.12
N THR A 777 -28.73 -19.92 -24.81
CA THR A 777 -28.26 -18.58 -24.39
C THR A 777 -26.79 -18.39 -23.95
N GLY A 778 -25.99 -17.71 -24.81
CA GLY A 778 -24.83 -16.92 -24.38
C GLY A 778 -23.59 -17.06 -25.25
N ASN A 779 -23.26 -16.03 -26.04
CA ASN A 779 -21.99 -15.98 -26.79
C ASN A 779 -20.81 -15.75 -25.83
N LEU A 780 -19.79 -16.61 -25.91
CA LEU A 780 -18.45 -16.31 -25.39
C LEU A 780 -17.41 -16.60 -26.49
N PHE A 781 -16.56 -15.62 -26.82
CA PHE A 781 -15.44 -15.82 -27.74
C PHE A 781 -14.28 -16.48 -27.00
N LEU A 782 -13.70 -17.53 -27.59
CA LEU A 782 -12.46 -18.17 -27.11
C LEU A 782 -11.36 -17.95 -28.17
N ILE A 783 -10.23 -17.37 -27.77
CA ILE A 783 -9.07 -17.15 -28.64
C ILE A 783 -8.04 -18.24 -28.35
N CYS A 784 -7.87 -19.17 -29.28
CA CYS A 784 -6.81 -20.18 -29.21
C CYS A 784 -5.52 -19.66 -29.87
N LEU A 785 -4.44 -19.55 -29.10
CA LEU A 785 -3.10 -19.29 -29.62
C LEU A 785 -2.36 -20.62 -29.85
N LEU A 786 -1.91 -20.86 -31.08
CA LEU A 786 -1.03 -21.98 -31.43
C LEU A 786 0.44 -21.56 -31.28
N PRO A 787 1.29 -22.35 -30.59
CA PRO A 787 2.72 -22.07 -30.51
C PRO A 787 3.43 -22.45 -31.83
N GLN A 788 4.34 -21.58 -32.29
CA GLN A 788 5.29 -21.91 -33.35
C GLN A 788 6.69 -22.10 -32.73
N HIS A 789 7.39 -23.16 -33.15
CA HIS A 789 8.73 -23.46 -32.68
C HIS A 789 9.77 -22.50 -33.28
N LEU A 790 10.68 -22.01 -32.43
CA LEU A 790 11.94 -21.39 -32.81
C LEU A 790 12.99 -21.76 -31.75
N GLU A 791 13.95 -22.60 -32.13
CA GLU A 791 15.05 -23.03 -31.25
C GLU A 791 16.17 -21.97 -31.23
N LEU A 792 16.76 -21.73 -30.06
CA LEU A 792 17.93 -20.86 -29.87
C LEU A 792 19.01 -21.60 -29.06
N ASP A 793 20.28 -21.44 -29.46
CA ASP A 793 21.42 -22.21 -28.96
C ASP A 793 21.83 -21.79 -27.52
N PRO A 794 21.76 -22.68 -26.52
CA PRO A 794 22.08 -22.36 -25.12
C PRO A 794 23.60 -22.39 -24.86
N ARG A 795 24.36 -21.48 -25.47
CA ARG A 795 25.83 -21.34 -25.28
C ARG A 795 26.33 -19.91 -25.08
N LEU A 796 25.54 -19.04 -24.46
CA LEU A 796 26.01 -17.71 -24.02
C LEU A 796 25.24 -17.23 -22.79
N LEU A 797 25.85 -17.38 -21.60
CA LEU A 797 25.72 -16.57 -20.38
C LEU A 797 26.19 -17.39 -19.15
N TRP A 798 27.27 -16.95 -18.49
CA TRP A 798 27.52 -16.89 -17.04
C TRP A 798 29.01 -16.76 -16.71
N GLN A 799 29.31 -16.00 -15.65
CA GLN A 799 30.57 -15.79 -14.89
C GLN A 799 31.18 -14.36 -15.00
N PRO A 800 31.63 -13.75 -13.88
CA PRO A 800 31.98 -12.32 -13.78
C PRO A 800 33.50 -12.02 -13.83
N PRO A 801 33.91 -10.75 -14.09
CA PRO A 801 35.32 -10.32 -14.06
C PRO A 801 35.73 -9.64 -12.73
N PRO A 802 36.96 -9.88 -12.23
CA PRO A 802 37.62 -9.03 -11.23
C PRO A 802 38.45 -7.88 -11.85
N LEU A 803 38.97 -6.99 -11.00
CA LEU A 803 39.69 -5.75 -11.32
C LEU A 803 41.12 -5.98 -11.87
N LEU A 804 41.64 -5.04 -12.69
CA LEU A 804 42.87 -4.22 -12.44
C LEU A 804 43.49 -3.58 -13.73
N PHE A 805 43.83 -2.29 -13.64
CA PHE A 805 44.75 -1.44 -14.46
C PHE A 805 44.76 -1.44 -16.02
N GLY A 806 44.94 -0.25 -16.61
CA GLY A 806 45.20 0.01 -18.05
C GLY A 806 46.68 0.36 -18.35
N PRO A 807 47.04 1.18 -19.38
CA PRO A 807 46.21 1.95 -20.33
C PRO A 807 46.62 1.85 -21.84
N LEU A 808 46.04 2.71 -22.70
CA LEU A 808 46.42 3.17 -24.08
C LEU A 808 45.55 2.77 -25.30
N ALA A 809 45.43 3.76 -26.22
CA ALA A 809 44.93 3.76 -27.61
C ALA A 809 43.48 3.27 -27.91
N LEU A 810 42.51 4.15 -28.22
CA LEU A 810 42.26 4.81 -29.53
C LEU A 810 42.20 3.86 -30.75
N HIS A 811 40.99 3.53 -31.25
CA HIS A 811 40.31 4.25 -32.35
C HIS A 811 39.00 3.56 -32.83
N LYS A 812 38.12 4.32 -33.50
CA LYS A 812 36.86 3.95 -34.22
C LYS A 812 35.68 3.44 -33.37
N TYR A 813 34.62 4.27 -33.26
CA TYR A 813 33.25 3.85 -33.67
C TYR A 813 32.28 5.03 -33.93
N GLU A 814 32.66 5.98 -34.79
CA GLU A 814 31.72 6.99 -35.31
C GLU A 814 30.80 6.37 -36.39
N ALA A 815 29.69 5.74 -35.98
CA ALA A 815 28.77 5.11 -36.94
C ALA A 815 27.32 4.89 -36.44
N PHE A 816 26.77 5.74 -35.57
CA PHE A 816 25.38 5.56 -35.07
C PHE A 816 24.53 6.83 -34.85
N GLN A 817 24.74 7.88 -35.67
CA GLN A 817 23.77 8.97 -35.83
C GLN A 817 23.57 9.35 -37.30
N GLN A 818 22.60 8.72 -37.97
CA GLN A 818 21.90 9.23 -39.16
C GLN A 818 20.79 8.24 -39.57
N LEU A 819 19.53 8.48 -39.13
CA LEU A 819 18.25 8.04 -39.75
C LEU A 819 17.04 8.24 -38.80
N ARG A 820 16.69 9.50 -38.48
CA ARG A 820 15.36 9.86 -37.95
C ARG A 820 14.92 11.24 -38.47
N SER A 821 14.60 11.29 -39.77
CA SER A 821 14.01 12.48 -40.41
C SER A 821 13.28 12.11 -41.71
N LEU A 822 12.05 11.62 -41.60
CA LEU A 822 11.03 11.64 -42.66
C LEU A 822 9.65 11.49 -41.98
N SER A 823 8.62 12.05 -42.61
CA SER A 823 7.34 12.42 -41.97
C SER A 823 6.25 11.35 -42.07
N ALA A 824 5.10 11.63 -41.43
CA ALA A 824 3.91 10.79 -41.43
C ALA A 824 3.06 10.90 -42.72
N GLU A 825 1.90 10.22 -42.69
CA GLU A 825 0.81 10.16 -43.68
C GLU A 825 0.97 9.20 -44.88
N VAL A 826 -0.19 8.83 -45.45
CA VAL A 826 -0.39 7.95 -46.63
C VAL A 826 -0.11 6.44 -46.43
N LEU A 827 -1.04 5.75 -45.75
CA LEU A 827 -1.79 4.57 -46.26
C LEU A 827 -2.61 3.87 -45.15
N LEU A 828 -3.80 4.41 -44.88
CA LEU A 828 -4.96 3.60 -44.53
C LEU A 828 -5.64 3.24 -45.86
N ASP A 829 -5.67 1.96 -46.23
CA ASP A 829 -6.74 1.29 -47.00
C ASP A 829 -6.31 -0.14 -47.39
N HIS A 830 -7.29 -1.05 -47.44
CA HIS A 830 -7.30 -2.47 -47.90
C HIS A 830 -7.84 -3.48 -46.86
N TRP A 831 -9.09 -3.29 -46.44
CA TRP A 831 -9.92 -4.32 -45.83
C TRP A 831 -11.30 -4.31 -46.50
N GLU A 832 -11.61 -5.30 -47.34
CA GLU A 832 -12.97 -5.46 -47.90
C GLU A 832 -13.88 -6.18 -46.90
N ILE A 833 -15.04 -5.57 -46.61
CA ILE A 833 -16.09 -6.16 -45.79
C ILE A 833 -17.11 -6.83 -46.72
N ASN A 834 -17.20 -8.15 -46.67
CA ASN A 834 -18.26 -8.90 -47.35
C ASN A 834 -19.33 -9.34 -46.34
N ILE A 835 -20.58 -8.93 -46.58
CA ILE A 835 -21.75 -9.27 -45.76
C ILE A 835 -22.59 -10.28 -46.53
N ILE A 836 -22.75 -11.48 -45.97
CA ILE A 836 -23.67 -12.51 -46.48
C ILE A 836 -24.53 -12.99 -45.31
N GLY A 837 -25.74 -12.45 -45.21
CA GLY A 837 -26.60 -12.64 -44.04
C GLY A 837 -26.12 -11.88 -42.80
N ASN A 838 -26.57 -12.31 -41.62
CA ASN A 838 -26.30 -11.64 -40.33
C ASN A 838 -24.90 -11.96 -39.75
N ALA A 839 -23.88 -12.09 -40.60
CA ALA A 839 -22.50 -12.34 -40.19
C ALA A 839 -21.52 -11.52 -41.06
N ILE A 840 -20.48 -10.98 -40.40
CA ILE A 840 -19.39 -10.23 -41.05
C ILE A 840 -18.19 -11.16 -41.15
N TYR A 841 -17.63 -11.30 -42.35
CA TYR A 841 -16.40 -12.06 -42.59
C TYR A 841 -15.25 -11.13 -42.99
N PHE A 842 -14.04 -11.48 -42.54
CA PHE A 842 -12.78 -10.86 -42.95
C PHE A 842 -11.85 -11.96 -43.44
N SER A 843 -11.16 -11.74 -44.56
CA SER A 843 -10.17 -12.69 -45.12
C SER A 843 -8.97 -11.95 -45.69
N MET A 844 -7.76 -12.36 -45.29
CA MET A 844 -6.51 -11.79 -45.79
C MET A 844 -5.95 -12.67 -46.92
N THR A 845 -5.72 -12.11 -48.10
CA THR A 845 -5.12 -12.83 -49.24
C THR A 845 -3.59 -12.84 -49.14
N SER A 846 -2.98 -14.01 -49.37
CA SER A 846 -1.53 -14.21 -49.24
C SER A 846 -0.80 -13.95 -50.55
N SER A 847 0.18 -13.02 -50.59
CA SER A 847 1.15 -12.84 -51.70
C SER A 847 2.35 -11.92 -51.38
N ILE A 848 3.11 -12.15 -50.29
CA ILE A 848 4.46 -11.56 -50.14
C ILE A 848 5.47 -12.59 -49.58
N VAL A 849 6.18 -13.26 -50.49
CA VAL A 849 7.40 -14.05 -50.19
C VAL A 849 8.57 -13.66 -51.12
N GLU A 850 8.29 -13.08 -52.29
CA GLU A 850 9.29 -12.87 -53.35
C GLU A 850 9.88 -11.44 -53.41
N PHE A 851 10.41 -10.94 -52.29
CA PHE A 851 11.21 -9.69 -52.31
C PHE A 851 12.50 -9.70 -51.47
N ALA A 852 12.71 -10.71 -50.59
CA ALA A 852 13.89 -10.78 -49.75
C ALA A 852 15.18 -11.21 -50.50
N ILE A 853 15.06 -11.99 -51.59
CA ILE A 853 16.20 -12.67 -52.24
C ILE A 853 16.56 -12.02 -53.58
N ARG A 854 16.85 -10.70 -53.61
CA ARG A 854 17.44 -10.06 -54.81
C ARG A 854 18.26 -8.77 -54.62
N LYS A 855 18.65 -8.40 -53.40
CA LYS A 855 19.34 -7.11 -53.13
C LYS A 855 20.67 -7.18 -52.35
N GLN A 856 21.41 -8.29 -52.44
CA GLN A 856 22.76 -8.44 -51.85
C GLN A 856 23.90 -8.54 -52.88
N LEU A 857 23.69 -8.12 -54.13
CA LEU A 857 24.74 -8.00 -55.15
C LEU A 857 24.61 -6.69 -55.93
N LYS A 858 25.77 -6.13 -56.32
CA LYS A 858 25.99 -4.88 -57.08
C LYS A 858 25.77 -3.56 -56.32
N LEU A 859 26.84 -3.11 -55.65
CA LEU A 859 27.28 -1.71 -55.75
C LEU A 859 28.75 -1.71 -56.22
N ARG A 860 28.99 -1.13 -57.40
CA ARG A 860 30.32 -0.87 -57.96
C ARG A 860 30.32 0.53 -58.57
N HIS A 861 30.96 1.47 -57.87
CA HIS A 861 31.27 2.86 -58.26
C HIS A 861 30.12 3.81 -58.70
N PRO A 862 30.24 5.11 -58.38
CA PRO A 862 29.37 6.16 -58.91
C PRO A 862 29.94 6.77 -60.21
N LEU A 863 29.07 7.44 -60.99
CA LEU A 863 29.44 8.54 -61.88
C LEU A 863 28.22 9.46 -62.12
N HIS A 864 28.48 10.66 -62.65
CA HIS A 864 27.60 11.82 -62.65
C HIS A 864 26.19 11.65 -63.29
N GLY A 865 25.27 12.51 -62.84
CA GLY A 865 23.91 12.71 -63.31
C GLY A 865 23.26 13.81 -62.48
#